data_AF-A0A9D1PYN8-F1
#
_entry.id   AF-A0A9D1PYN8-F1
#
_cell.length_a   1.000
_cell.length_b   1.000
_cell.length_c   1.000
_cell.angle_alpha   90.00
_cell.angle_beta   90.00
_cell.angle_gamma   90.00
#
_symmetry.space_group_name_H-M   'P 1'
#
loop_
_entity.id
_entity.type
_entity.pdbx_description
1 polymer ?
#
loop_
_entity_poly.entity_id
_entity_poly.type
_entity_poly.pdbx_seq_one_letter_code
_entity_poly.pdbx_strand_id
1 'polypeptide(L)'
;MDLYTALDELLAYAKEKLLLDELDEIYVRNTALGVLGAATYRPGDPDVAKAEKQTEPSALVAAVTGVAVAEGLISADAAEKTGKRLLETVSLRPSAVCDMYADLGGAESPKAKAFLADYVKASGFGKSSNPAFVEETTDDGVSVHAVGEGKDELIGVYLAIDELIYYAENNLLLDEYDVDYVRREICNILGLDSYAPQEIDYEKVDALDRPDELINALTDISGGLGLISSADADAVADKVMGALSLMPSEINDIFDSLGGKKATDFLYDYCVKSGYVRKTALERNIRFKSGYTRLGLEITINKARPEYATAEAAREGNTPAGGYPECSICADNEGWAPTGKCALRTVRLTLGGKEWFWQYSPYGYLGKHGIAVSLEHEPMRVTDDTVVRLMDFVDMFPHFFIGCNAALPGAGGSVLSHDHFQGGDEMLPISKAKAKLRLTYPKYPLAEVEVLDWYDSVIRVTSQSRIVMQEIARDIRRGWENYTDPDRGIVAEDKDGKHNAVSMTMRKISNGRYCLDIILRSNIRSKKYPDGVFHTHPEYYALKKEANGLLEAQGLFVLPGRVDGEMTKLSDCLVNKQPLPEDMKDYALIRDEIIKENGEDMSKVDAGIYIKEEFGSVCERILGNIAVFKTPEETAEFLISLGNFADKT
;
A
#
# COMPACT_ATOMS: atom_id res chain seq x y z
N MET A 1 34.28 2.76 -11.13
CA MET A 1 32.84 2.57 -11.36
C MET A 1 32.30 1.86 -10.14
N ASP A 2 31.29 2.43 -9.50
CA ASP A 2 30.61 1.78 -8.38
C ASP A 2 29.52 0.81 -8.90
N LEU A 3 28.93 0.03 -7.98
CA LEU A 3 27.93 -0.98 -8.32
C LEU A 3 26.73 -0.38 -9.06
N TYR A 4 26.23 0.76 -8.59
CA TYR A 4 25.02 1.39 -9.12
C TYR A 4 25.23 1.95 -10.51
N THR A 5 26.38 2.57 -10.76
CA THR A 5 26.76 3.01 -12.11
C THR A 5 26.85 1.83 -13.08
N ALA A 6 27.45 0.71 -12.64
CA ALA A 6 27.51 -0.49 -13.46
C ALA A 6 26.12 -1.09 -13.75
N LEU A 7 25.25 -1.10 -12.74
CA LEU A 7 23.88 -1.59 -12.86
C LEU A 7 23.05 -0.69 -13.79
N ASP A 8 23.16 0.63 -13.65
CA ASP A 8 22.45 1.59 -14.49
C ASP A 8 22.94 1.55 -15.96
N GLU A 9 24.23 1.27 -16.20
CA GLU A 9 24.71 0.95 -17.56
C GLU A 9 24.06 -0.33 -18.11
N LEU A 10 23.87 -1.37 -17.29
CA LEU A 10 23.18 -2.59 -17.71
C LEU A 10 21.69 -2.35 -17.98
N LEU A 11 21.01 -1.53 -17.17
CA LEU A 11 19.60 -1.15 -17.37
C LEU A 11 19.43 -0.30 -18.64
N ALA A 12 20.35 0.64 -18.90
CA ALA A 12 20.38 1.40 -20.15
C ALA A 12 20.54 0.49 -21.38
N TYR A 13 21.42 -0.51 -21.29
CA TYR A 13 21.54 -1.53 -22.32
C TYR A 13 20.25 -2.35 -22.48
N ALA A 14 19.60 -2.75 -21.38
CA ALA A 14 18.37 -3.54 -21.41
C ALA A 14 17.23 -2.78 -22.09
N LYS A 15 17.06 -1.49 -21.81
CA LYS A 15 16.06 -0.64 -22.49
C LYS A 15 16.27 -0.62 -24.01
N GLU A 16 17.50 -0.43 -24.44
CA GLU A 16 17.84 -0.26 -25.86
C GLU A 16 17.91 -1.60 -26.63
N LYS A 17 18.41 -2.67 -26.02
CA LYS A 17 18.69 -3.95 -26.71
C LYS A 17 17.75 -5.08 -26.34
N LEU A 18 17.16 -5.02 -25.15
CA LEU A 18 16.26 -6.05 -24.63
C LEU A 18 14.82 -5.55 -24.52
N LEU A 19 14.55 -4.32 -24.93
CA LEU A 19 13.21 -3.74 -24.97
C LEU A 19 12.53 -3.68 -23.59
N LEU A 20 13.34 -3.46 -22.54
CA LEU A 20 12.82 -3.26 -21.18
C LEU A 20 11.90 -2.03 -21.15
N ASP A 21 10.65 -2.24 -20.74
CA ASP A 21 9.66 -1.17 -20.59
C ASP A 21 10.03 -0.22 -19.43
N GLU A 22 9.70 1.06 -19.58
CA GLU A 22 9.97 2.08 -18.54
C GLU A 22 9.20 1.79 -17.24
N LEU A 23 8.01 1.18 -17.33
CA LEU A 23 7.23 0.78 -16.17
C LEU A 23 7.87 -0.36 -15.38
N ASP A 24 8.66 -1.20 -16.05
CA ASP A 24 9.29 -2.38 -15.43
C ASP A 24 10.64 -2.07 -14.80
N GLU A 25 11.25 -0.92 -15.11
CA GLU A 25 12.61 -0.57 -14.69
C GLU A 25 12.81 -0.67 -13.17
N ILE A 26 11.87 -0.16 -12.37
CA ILE A 26 11.97 -0.20 -10.90
C ILE A 26 11.97 -1.64 -10.39
N TYR A 27 11.04 -2.46 -10.88
CA TYR A 27 10.91 -3.86 -10.52
C TYR A 27 12.17 -4.64 -10.93
N VAL A 28 12.60 -4.50 -12.18
CA VAL A 28 13.79 -5.18 -12.72
C VAL A 28 15.06 -4.79 -11.98
N ARG A 29 15.24 -3.49 -11.69
CA ARG A 29 16.35 -3.01 -10.85
C ARG A 29 16.33 -3.66 -9.47
N ASN A 30 15.16 -3.70 -8.82
CA ASN A 30 15.01 -4.28 -7.49
C ASN A 30 15.30 -5.78 -7.46
N THR A 31 14.84 -6.52 -8.47
CA THR A 31 15.14 -7.94 -8.62
C THR A 31 16.64 -8.16 -8.87
N ALA A 32 17.29 -7.32 -9.69
CA ALA A 32 18.72 -7.39 -9.96
C ALA A 32 19.57 -7.12 -8.70
N LEU A 33 19.18 -6.11 -7.90
CA LEU A 33 19.79 -5.85 -6.59
C LEU A 33 19.62 -7.04 -5.63
N GLY A 34 18.46 -7.71 -5.67
CA GLY A 34 18.20 -8.94 -4.93
C GLY A 34 19.13 -10.10 -5.34
N VAL A 35 19.37 -10.26 -6.64
CA VAL A 35 20.34 -11.25 -7.19
C VAL A 35 21.76 -10.94 -6.73
N LEU A 36 22.11 -9.66 -6.59
CA LEU A 36 23.41 -9.19 -6.12
C LEU A 36 23.58 -9.23 -4.60
N GLY A 37 22.51 -9.42 -3.83
CA GLY A 37 22.55 -9.30 -2.37
C GLY A 37 22.74 -7.85 -1.88
N ALA A 38 22.45 -6.86 -2.72
CA ALA A 38 22.56 -5.45 -2.37
C ALA A 38 21.35 -5.01 -1.52
N ALA A 39 21.60 -4.32 -0.40
CA ALA A 39 20.57 -3.89 0.55
C ALA A 39 20.10 -2.44 0.34
N THR A 40 20.67 -1.72 -0.63
CA THR A 40 20.33 -0.32 -0.91
C THR A 40 20.68 0.03 -2.35
N TYR A 41 20.16 1.16 -2.81
CA TYR A 41 20.39 1.72 -4.13
C TYR A 41 20.44 3.25 -4.08
N ARG A 42 21.22 3.83 -4.99
CA ARG A 42 21.13 5.23 -5.40
C ARG A 42 21.36 5.30 -6.92
N PRO A 43 20.85 6.32 -7.61
CA PRO A 43 21.24 6.58 -8.98
C PRO A 43 22.78 6.66 -9.14
N GLY A 44 23.29 5.98 -10.16
CA GLY A 44 24.67 6.05 -10.62
C GLY A 44 24.90 7.21 -11.60
N ASP A 45 26.08 7.21 -12.24
CA ASP A 45 26.43 8.14 -13.32
C ASP A 45 26.82 7.34 -14.59
N PRO A 46 25.86 6.67 -15.25
CA PRO A 46 26.14 5.72 -16.33
C PRO A 46 26.57 6.42 -17.62
N ASP A 47 27.52 5.83 -18.36
CA ASP A 47 27.77 6.20 -19.76
C ASP A 47 26.73 5.52 -20.66
N VAL A 48 25.52 6.08 -20.68
CA VAL A 48 24.35 5.56 -21.42
C VAL A 48 24.69 5.32 -22.89
N ALA A 49 25.33 6.30 -23.54
CA ALA A 49 25.67 6.20 -24.96
C ALA A 49 26.71 5.10 -25.28
N LYS A 50 27.55 4.72 -24.31
CA LYS A 50 28.47 3.60 -24.43
C LYS A 50 27.78 2.27 -24.16
N ALA A 51 26.87 2.22 -23.19
CA ALA A 51 26.08 1.04 -22.87
C ALA A 51 25.19 0.64 -24.06
N GLU A 52 24.44 1.59 -24.62
CA GLU A 52 23.54 1.41 -25.77
C GLU A 52 24.25 0.96 -27.06
N LYS A 53 25.56 1.18 -27.16
CA LYS A 53 26.39 0.74 -28.31
C LYS A 53 26.91 -0.68 -28.18
N GLN A 54 26.79 -1.31 -27.02
CA GLN A 54 27.19 -2.70 -26.87
C GLN A 54 26.27 -3.59 -27.71
N THR A 55 26.85 -4.61 -28.34
CA THR A 55 26.08 -5.63 -29.09
C THR A 55 25.89 -6.92 -28.29
N GLU A 56 26.63 -7.07 -27.19
CA GLU A 56 26.58 -8.21 -26.29
C GLU A 56 26.70 -7.72 -24.85
N PRO A 57 26.06 -8.39 -23.89
CA PRO A 57 25.97 -7.90 -22.52
C PRO A 57 27.20 -8.26 -21.67
N SER A 58 28.08 -9.13 -22.16
CA SER A 58 29.13 -9.78 -21.39
C SER A 58 30.06 -8.81 -20.66
N ALA A 59 30.43 -7.70 -21.30
CA ALA A 59 31.27 -6.67 -20.70
C ALA A 59 30.56 -5.91 -19.57
N LEU A 60 29.27 -5.60 -19.73
CA LEU A 60 28.46 -4.91 -18.72
C LEU A 60 28.21 -5.82 -17.52
N VAL A 61 27.84 -7.07 -17.76
CA VAL A 61 27.62 -8.08 -16.71
C VAL A 61 28.91 -8.36 -15.93
N ALA A 62 30.05 -8.48 -16.62
CA ALA A 62 31.35 -8.64 -15.97
C ALA A 62 31.71 -7.43 -15.11
N ALA A 63 31.30 -6.23 -15.52
CA ALA A 63 31.52 -5.03 -14.74
C ALA A 63 30.68 -5.01 -13.46
N VAL A 64 29.38 -5.32 -13.56
CA VAL A 64 28.47 -5.42 -12.40
C VAL A 64 28.96 -6.49 -11.42
N THR A 65 29.18 -7.72 -11.90
CA THR A 65 29.60 -8.84 -11.05
C THR A 65 31.00 -8.65 -10.49
N GLY A 66 31.93 -8.05 -11.25
CA GLY A 66 33.27 -7.73 -10.78
C GLY A 66 33.28 -6.70 -9.65
N VAL A 67 32.43 -5.67 -9.73
CA VAL A 67 32.26 -4.71 -8.63
C VAL A 67 31.59 -5.38 -7.42
N ALA A 68 30.55 -6.19 -7.63
CA ALA A 68 29.88 -6.92 -6.55
C ALA A 68 30.83 -7.87 -5.79
N VAL A 69 31.75 -8.54 -6.49
CA VAL A 69 32.82 -9.34 -5.88
C VAL A 69 33.78 -8.45 -5.08
N ALA A 70 34.20 -7.32 -5.65
CA ALA A 70 35.11 -6.39 -4.98
C ALA A 70 34.51 -5.77 -3.71
N GLU A 71 33.19 -5.56 -3.69
CA GLU A 71 32.43 -5.06 -2.54
C GLU A 71 32.03 -6.17 -1.54
N GLY A 72 32.30 -7.44 -1.87
CA GLY A 72 32.01 -8.59 -1.01
C GLY A 72 30.53 -8.96 -0.93
N LEU A 73 29.72 -8.49 -1.88
CA LEU A 73 28.30 -8.82 -1.98
C LEU A 73 28.08 -10.25 -2.49
N ILE A 74 28.97 -10.70 -3.38
CA ILE A 74 28.99 -12.08 -3.90
C ILE A 74 30.41 -12.64 -3.87
N SER A 75 30.54 -13.96 -3.88
CA SER A 75 31.84 -14.62 -3.98
C SER A 75 32.33 -14.68 -5.43
N ALA A 76 33.65 -14.79 -5.61
CA ALA A 76 34.27 -14.85 -6.94
C ALA A 76 33.84 -16.10 -7.74
N ASP A 77 33.61 -17.22 -7.06
CA ASP A 77 33.11 -18.47 -7.65
C ASP A 77 31.63 -18.39 -8.04
N ALA A 78 30.84 -17.54 -7.38
CA ALA A 78 29.44 -17.30 -7.73
C ALA A 78 29.26 -16.32 -8.92
N ALA A 79 30.29 -15.54 -9.26
CA ALA A 79 30.19 -14.44 -10.22
C ALA A 79 29.61 -14.83 -11.58
N GLU A 80 29.99 -16.00 -12.12
CA GLU A 80 29.46 -16.47 -13.41
C GLU A 80 27.96 -16.79 -13.32
N LYS A 81 27.55 -17.55 -12.28
CA LYS A 81 26.14 -17.92 -12.07
C LYS A 81 25.30 -16.68 -11.79
N THR A 82 25.77 -15.76 -10.96
CA THR A 82 25.11 -14.48 -10.68
C THR A 82 24.99 -13.63 -11.94
N GLY A 83 26.01 -13.61 -12.80
CA GLY A 83 25.95 -12.91 -14.09
C GLY A 83 24.86 -13.44 -15.02
N LYS A 84 24.65 -14.76 -15.07
CA LYS A 84 23.55 -15.38 -15.82
C LYS A 84 22.19 -14.98 -15.24
N ARG A 85 22.03 -15.06 -13.91
CA ARG A 85 20.79 -14.64 -13.22
C ARG A 85 20.46 -13.17 -13.44
N LEU A 86 21.48 -12.30 -13.42
CA LEU A 86 21.30 -10.88 -13.73
C LEU A 86 20.75 -10.66 -15.13
N LEU A 87 21.24 -11.40 -16.12
CA LEU A 87 20.75 -11.30 -17.49
C LEU A 87 19.32 -11.79 -17.62
N GLU A 88 18.97 -12.89 -16.96
CA GLU A 88 17.59 -13.39 -16.90
C GLU A 88 16.65 -12.30 -16.34
N THR A 89 17.04 -11.59 -15.29
CA THR A 89 16.22 -10.53 -14.68
C THR A 89 15.98 -9.32 -15.59
N VAL A 90 16.94 -8.93 -16.43
CA VAL A 90 16.81 -7.75 -17.31
C VAL A 90 16.33 -8.09 -18.72
N SER A 91 16.06 -9.37 -18.99
CA SER A 91 15.52 -9.86 -20.26
C SER A 91 14.00 -9.96 -20.20
N LEU A 92 13.35 -9.83 -21.35
CA LEU A 92 11.94 -10.20 -21.48
C LEU A 92 11.72 -11.67 -21.15
N ARG A 93 10.54 -11.94 -20.58
CA ARG A 93 10.04 -13.31 -20.41
C ARG A 93 9.82 -13.98 -21.77
N PRO A 94 9.92 -15.32 -21.86
CA PRO A 94 9.70 -16.05 -23.11
C PRO A 94 8.42 -15.67 -23.84
N SER A 95 7.29 -15.52 -23.13
CA SER A 95 5.99 -15.11 -23.69
C SER A 95 6.09 -13.85 -24.54
N ALA A 96 6.62 -12.77 -23.97
CA ALA A 96 6.80 -11.49 -24.65
C ALA A 96 7.71 -11.60 -25.88
N VAL A 97 8.79 -12.39 -25.81
CA VAL A 97 9.68 -12.61 -26.96
C VAL A 97 8.95 -13.38 -28.07
N CYS A 98 8.19 -14.41 -27.71
CA CYS A 98 7.41 -15.24 -28.63
C CYS A 98 6.29 -14.44 -29.29
N ASP A 99 5.56 -13.61 -28.54
CA ASP A 99 4.52 -12.73 -29.07
C ASP A 99 5.09 -11.74 -30.10
N MET A 100 6.19 -11.07 -29.76
CA MET A 100 6.87 -10.17 -30.70
C MET A 100 7.38 -10.90 -31.94
N TYR A 101 7.92 -12.10 -31.77
CA TYR A 101 8.38 -12.93 -32.89
C TYR A 101 7.21 -13.35 -33.81
N ALA A 102 6.09 -13.75 -33.23
CA ALA A 102 4.87 -14.12 -33.94
C ALA A 102 4.28 -12.92 -34.71
N ASP A 103 4.20 -11.75 -34.08
CA ASP A 103 3.73 -10.49 -34.69
C ASP A 103 4.59 -10.06 -35.88
N LEU A 104 5.88 -10.42 -35.88
CA LEU A 104 6.79 -10.19 -36.99
C LEU A 104 6.68 -11.23 -38.12
N GLY A 105 5.80 -12.22 -37.99
CA GLY A 105 5.52 -13.27 -38.97
C GLY A 105 6.24 -14.59 -38.73
N GLY A 106 6.81 -14.80 -37.54
CA GLY A 106 7.37 -16.07 -37.06
C GLY A 106 8.39 -16.73 -37.99
N ALA A 107 8.43 -18.07 -38.00
CA ALA A 107 9.41 -18.87 -38.73
C ALA A 107 9.45 -18.65 -40.25
N GLU A 108 8.42 -18.07 -40.85
CA GLU A 108 8.41 -17.79 -42.30
C GLU A 108 8.92 -16.38 -42.65
N SER A 109 9.12 -15.53 -41.64
CA SER A 109 9.53 -14.13 -41.82
C SER A 109 11.03 -13.95 -41.63
N PRO A 110 11.78 -13.45 -42.65
CA PRO A 110 13.18 -13.07 -42.48
C PRO A 110 13.37 -11.99 -41.41
N LYS A 111 12.38 -11.10 -41.22
CA LYS A 111 12.42 -10.04 -40.21
C LYS A 111 12.31 -10.62 -38.80
N ALA A 112 11.38 -11.56 -38.59
CA ALA A 112 11.22 -12.24 -37.30
C ALA A 112 12.47 -13.04 -36.93
N LYS A 113 13.05 -13.79 -37.88
CA LYS A 113 14.30 -14.53 -37.67
C LYS A 113 15.48 -13.61 -37.30
N ALA A 114 15.59 -12.46 -37.98
CA ALA A 114 16.62 -11.48 -37.66
C ALA A 114 16.42 -10.91 -36.24
N PHE A 115 15.19 -10.52 -35.89
CA PHE A 115 14.85 -10.07 -34.55
C PHE A 115 15.23 -11.10 -33.48
N LEU A 116 14.80 -12.35 -33.64
CA LEU A 116 15.07 -13.42 -32.68
C LEU A 116 16.57 -13.69 -32.53
N ALA A 117 17.31 -13.73 -33.64
CA ALA A 117 18.76 -13.93 -33.61
C ALA A 117 19.49 -12.77 -32.91
N ASP A 118 19.09 -11.53 -33.18
CA ASP A 118 19.64 -10.33 -32.54
C ASP A 118 19.30 -10.31 -31.04
N TYR A 119 18.06 -10.66 -30.67
CA TYR A 119 17.61 -10.71 -29.28
C TYR A 119 18.32 -11.82 -28.48
N VAL A 120 18.42 -13.04 -29.01
CA VAL A 120 19.16 -14.15 -28.36
C VAL A 120 20.61 -13.77 -28.12
N LYS A 121 21.24 -13.10 -29.10
CA LYS A 121 22.61 -12.60 -28.94
C LYS A 121 22.70 -11.51 -27.87
N ALA A 122 21.77 -10.58 -27.85
CA ALA A 122 21.77 -9.44 -26.93
C ALA A 122 21.44 -9.83 -25.48
N SER A 123 20.56 -10.80 -25.26
CA SER A 123 20.18 -11.30 -23.93
C SER A 123 21.18 -12.32 -23.39
N GLY A 124 21.93 -12.99 -24.27
CA GLY A 124 22.75 -14.13 -23.89
C GLY A 124 21.94 -15.40 -23.62
N PHE A 125 20.68 -15.44 -24.08
CA PHE A 125 19.78 -16.59 -23.99
C PHE A 125 20.42 -17.86 -24.57
N GLY A 126 20.06 -19.01 -24.02
CA GLY A 126 20.72 -20.30 -24.26
C GLY A 126 21.76 -20.67 -23.19
N LYS A 127 21.84 -19.90 -22.09
CA LYS A 127 22.85 -20.07 -21.03
C LYS A 127 22.21 -19.99 -19.66
N SER A 128 21.26 -20.90 -19.42
CA SER A 128 20.54 -21.02 -18.15
C SER A 128 21.46 -20.89 -16.93
N SER A 129 21.03 -20.09 -15.96
CA SER A 129 21.68 -19.96 -14.66
C SER A 129 21.52 -21.20 -13.78
N ASN A 130 20.56 -22.08 -14.11
CA ASN A 130 20.20 -23.25 -13.32
C ASN A 130 20.41 -24.54 -14.14
N PRO A 131 21.22 -25.51 -13.65
CA PRO A 131 21.49 -26.73 -14.39
C PRO A 131 20.28 -27.65 -14.58
N ALA A 132 19.19 -27.44 -13.82
CA ALA A 132 17.94 -28.17 -13.99
C ALA A 132 17.11 -27.69 -15.18
N PHE A 133 17.55 -26.66 -15.91
CA PHE A 133 16.79 -26.07 -17.02
C PHE A 133 17.67 -25.79 -18.23
N VAL A 134 17.12 -26.01 -19.42
CA VAL A 134 17.74 -25.69 -20.71
C VAL A 134 16.92 -24.60 -21.38
N GLU A 135 17.63 -23.71 -22.08
CA GLU A 135 17.07 -22.64 -22.89
C GLU A 135 17.34 -22.94 -24.37
N GLU A 136 16.31 -22.96 -25.20
CA GLU A 136 16.43 -23.28 -26.62
C GLU A 136 15.68 -22.28 -27.50
N THR A 137 16.17 -22.09 -28.73
CA THR A 137 15.43 -21.40 -29.78
C THR A 137 14.67 -22.43 -30.59
N THR A 138 13.37 -22.24 -30.74
CA THR A 138 12.45 -23.15 -31.45
C THR A 138 11.89 -22.47 -32.70
N ASP A 139 11.07 -23.20 -33.47
CA ASP A 139 10.34 -22.61 -34.59
C ASP A 139 9.32 -21.55 -34.14
N ASP A 140 8.88 -21.62 -32.88
CA ASP A 140 7.89 -20.72 -32.28
C ASP A 140 8.52 -19.55 -31.50
N GLY A 141 9.86 -19.49 -31.37
CA GLY A 141 10.56 -18.41 -30.68
C GLY A 141 11.63 -18.92 -29.72
N VAL A 142 11.47 -18.63 -28.43
CA VAL A 142 12.34 -19.12 -27.36
C VAL A 142 11.57 -19.99 -26.39
N SER A 143 12.22 -20.98 -25.80
CA SER A 143 11.62 -21.83 -24.76
C SER A 143 12.61 -22.13 -23.64
N VAL A 144 12.06 -22.32 -22.45
CA VAL A 144 12.77 -22.87 -21.29
C VAL A 144 12.11 -24.19 -20.96
N HIS A 145 12.88 -25.22 -20.63
CA HIS A 145 12.30 -26.47 -20.14
C HIS A 145 13.18 -27.14 -19.09
N ALA A 146 12.55 -27.82 -18.14
CA ALA A 146 13.25 -28.60 -17.13
C ALA A 146 13.95 -29.83 -17.73
N VAL A 147 15.10 -30.20 -17.16
CA VAL A 147 15.87 -31.38 -17.52
C VAL A 147 16.35 -32.14 -16.29
N GLY A 148 16.55 -33.45 -16.45
CA GLY A 148 17.00 -34.36 -15.38
C GLY A 148 15.85 -35.14 -14.73
N GLU A 149 16.19 -35.98 -13.76
CA GLU A 149 15.25 -36.89 -13.08
C GLU A 149 14.80 -36.38 -11.70
N GLY A 150 15.27 -35.20 -11.28
CA GLY A 150 15.02 -34.69 -9.93
C GLY A 150 15.77 -35.48 -8.85
N LYS A 151 15.34 -35.31 -7.60
CA LYS A 151 15.87 -35.98 -6.39
C LYS A 151 14.69 -36.40 -5.52
N ASP A 152 14.68 -37.66 -5.07
CA ASP A 152 13.55 -38.24 -4.33
C ASP A 152 13.23 -37.44 -3.06
N GLU A 153 14.25 -36.95 -2.35
CA GLU A 153 14.08 -36.16 -1.13
C GLU A 153 13.44 -34.78 -1.36
N LEU A 154 13.37 -34.32 -2.62
CA LEU A 154 12.82 -33.01 -2.99
C LEU A 154 11.44 -33.09 -3.65
N ILE A 155 10.86 -34.29 -3.82
CA ILE A 155 9.55 -34.49 -4.47
C ILE A 155 8.46 -33.58 -3.86
N GLY A 156 8.42 -33.45 -2.53
CA GLY A 156 7.45 -32.59 -1.85
C GLY A 156 7.62 -31.10 -2.18
N VAL A 157 8.86 -30.64 -2.40
CA VAL A 157 9.15 -29.26 -2.81
C VAL A 157 8.73 -29.06 -4.27
N TYR A 158 9.06 -30.00 -5.16
CA TYR A 158 8.65 -29.92 -6.57
C TYR A 158 7.14 -29.90 -6.71
N LEU A 159 6.42 -30.72 -5.94
CA LEU A 159 4.96 -30.72 -5.93
C LEU A 159 4.41 -29.36 -5.51
N ALA A 160 4.95 -28.76 -4.44
CA ALA A 160 4.51 -27.44 -4.00
C ALA A 160 4.82 -26.35 -5.04
N ILE A 161 5.91 -26.47 -5.80
CA ILE A 161 6.22 -25.57 -6.91
C ILE A 161 5.19 -25.75 -8.04
N ASP A 162 4.89 -26.97 -8.47
CA ASP A 162 3.91 -27.23 -9.54
C ASP A 162 2.49 -26.80 -9.15
N GLU A 163 2.08 -26.99 -7.89
CA GLU A 163 0.79 -26.48 -7.40
C GLU A 163 0.72 -24.95 -7.46
N LEU A 164 1.81 -24.24 -7.12
CA LEU A 164 1.88 -22.78 -7.22
C LEU A 164 1.90 -22.27 -8.66
N ILE A 165 2.59 -22.97 -9.56
CA ILE A 165 2.61 -22.64 -10.99
C ILE A 165 1.20 -22.77 -11.57
N TYR A 166 0.53 -23.90 -11.33
CA TYR A 166 -0.85 -24.09 -11.78
C TYR A 166 -1.82 -23.07 -11.16
N TYR A 167 -1.62 -22.73 -9.89
CA TYR A 167 -2.37 -21.64 -9.27
C TYR A 167 -2.17 -20.31 -10.02
N ALA A 168 -0.92 -19.97 -10.39
CA ALA A 168 -0.60 -18.73 -11.09
C ALA A 168 -1.14 -18.68 -12.53
N GLU A 169 -1.15 -19.79 -13.26
CA GLU A 169 -1.79 -19.88 -14.59
C GLU A 169 -3.28 -19.47 -14.49
N ASN A 170 -3.99 -19.97 -13.47
CA ASN A 170 -5.43 -19.74 -13.31
C ASN A 170 -5.80 -18.41 -12.65
N ASN A 171 -4.91 -17.86 -11.81
CA ASN A 171 -5.23 -16.71 -10.94
C ASN A 171 -4.39 -15.46 -11.19
N LEU A 172 -3.18 -15.63 -11.72
CA LEU A 172 -2.21 -14.56 -11.93
C LEU A 172 -1.88 -14.34 -13.41
N LEU A 173 -2.59 -15.01 -14.32
CA LEU A 173 -2.43 -14.91 -15.77
C LEU A 173 -1.03 -15.30 -16.23
N LEU A 174 -0.38 -16.25 -15.54
CA LEU A 174 0.91 -16.77 -15.97
C LEU A 174 0.77 -17.43 -17.34
N ASP A 175 1.55 -16.96 -18.30
CA ASP A 175 1.54 -17.48 -19.67
C ASP A 175 2.25 -18.84 -19.77
N GLU A 176 1.77 -19.69 -20.68
CA GLU A 176 2.31 -21.05 -20.87
C GLU A 176 3.78 -21.06 -21.29
N TYR A 177 4.25 -20.05 -22.04
CA TYR A 177 5.65 -19.91 -22.41
C TYR A 177 6.55 -19.54 -21.22
N ASP A 178 5.97 -18.97 -20.16
CA ASP A 178 6.70 -18.50 -18.97
C ASP A 178 6.73 -19.51 -17.83
N VAL A 179 5.96 -20.59 -17.93
CA VAL A 179 5.81 -21.62 -16.88
C VAL A 179 7.18 -22.14 -16.40
N ASP A 180 8.03 -22.62 -17.31
CA ASP A 180 9.35 -23.16 -16.95
C ASP A 180 10.37 -22.05 -16.63
N TYR A 181 10.18 -20.84 -17.17
CA TYR A 181 10.97 -19.67 -16.81
C TYR A 181 10.77 -19.29 -15.33
N VAL A 182 9.52 -19.18 -14.88
CA VAL A 182 9.18 -18.85 -13.49
C VAL A 182 9.53 -20.01 -12.56
N ARG A 183 9.31 -21.26 -12.99
CA ARG A 183 9.73 -22.43 -12.23
C ARG A 183 11.24 -22.44 -11.96
N ARG A 184 12.06 -22.11 -12.97
CA ARG A 184 13.51 -21.92 -12.80
C ARG A 184 13.83 -20.83 -11.79
N GLU A 185 13.12 -19.71 -11.84
CA GLU A 185 13.30 -18.62 -10.88
C GLU A 185 13.01 -19.07 -9.45
N ILE A 186 11.92 -19.81 -9.22
CA ILE A 186 11.58 -20.39 -7.91
C ILE A 186 12.67 -21.37 -7.46
N CYS A 187 13.16 -22.24 -8.35
CA CYS A 187 14.30 -23.11 -8.05
C CYS A 187 15.55 -22.31 -7.65
N ASN A 188 15.83 -21.20 -8.34
CA ASN A 188 16.93 -20.30 -7.99
C ASN A 188 16.74 -19.61 -6.64
N ILE A 189 15.52 -19.23 -6.27
CA ILE A 189 15.18 -18.64 -4.96
C ILE A 189 15.43 -19.66 -3.84
N LEU A 190 15.05 -20.92 -4.05
CA LEU A 190 15.20 -22.03 -3.09
C LEU A 190 16.59 -22.69 -3.11
N GLY A 191 17.46 -22.29 -4.04
CA GLY A 191 18.80 -22.87 -4.19
C GLY A 191 18.82 -24.29 -4.79
N LEU A 192 17.79 -24.69 -5.51
CA LEU A 192 17.66 -26.00 -6.13
C LEU A 192 18.51 -26.09 -7.41
N ASP A 193 19.22 -27.21 -7.57
CA ASP A 193 20.07 -27.56 -8.72
C ASP A 193 19.49 -28.71 -9.57
N SER A 194 18.32 -29.22 -9.18
CA SER A 194 17.59 -30.28 -9.85
C SER A 194 16.09 -29.99 -9.76
N TYR A 195 15.34 -30.48 -10.74
CA TYR A 195 13.88 -30.38 -10.78
C TYR A 195 13.29 -31.59 -11.52
N ALA A 196 12.10 -32.02 -11.13
CA ALA A 196 11.29 -32.93 -11.92
C ALA A 196 9.79 -32.57 -11.75
N PRO A 197 9.00 -32.49 -12.85
CA PRO A 197 7.56 -32.25 -12.76
C PRO A 197 6.85 -33.29 -11.92
N GLN A 198 5.86 -32.87 -11.13
CA GLN A 198 5.01 -33.71 -10.30
C GLN A 198 3.57 -33.68 -10.78
N GLU A 199 2.83 -34.76 -10.51
CA GLU A 199 1.40 -34.80 -10.72
C GLU A 199 0.69 -34.03 -9.59
N ILE A 200 -0.11 -33.03 -9.96
CA ILE A 200 -0.83 -32.17 -9.01
C ILE A 200 -2.30 -32.58 -8.86
N ASP A 201 -2.87 -32.24 -7.71
CA ASP A 201 -4.32 -32.31 -7.48
C ASP A 201 -4.98 -31.00 -7.94
N TYR A 202 -5.45 -30.99 -9.18
CA TYR A 202 -6.09 -29.81 -9.79
C TYR A 202 -7.33 -29.35 -9.01
N GLU A 203 -8.16 -30.29 -8.53
CA GLU A 203 -9.39 -29.95 -7.79
C GLU A 203 -9.07 -29.25 -6.46
N LYS A 204 -7.99 -29.68 -5.78
CA LYS A 204 -7.49 -29.02 -4.57
C LYS A 204 -7.07 -27.58 -4.87
N VAL A 205 -6.31 -27.35 -5.94
CA VAL A 205 -5.79 -26.00 -6.26
C VAL A 205 -6.92 -25.08 -6.76
N ASP A 206 -7.83 -25.57 -7.61
CA ASP A 206 -8.95 -24.81 -8.14
C ASP A 206 -9.93 -24.32 -7.05
N ALA A 207 -9.97 -25.02 -5.91
CA ALA A 207 -10.82 -24.65 -4.77
C ALA A 207 -10.30 -23.43 -3.98
N LEU A 208 -9.07 -22.98 -4.20
CA LEU A 208 -8.42 -21.92 -3.45
C LEU A 208 -8.70 -20.54 -4.07
N ASP A 209 -9.12 -19.57 -3.25
CA ASP A 209 -9.32 -18.17 -3.67
C ASP A 209 -8.08 -17.28 -3.44
N ARG A 210 -7.00 -17.84 -2.88
CA ARG A 210 -5.78 -17.15 -2.43
C ARG A 210 -4.61 -18.14 -2.26
N PRO A 211 -3.35 -17.67 -2.26
CA PRO A 211 -2.18 -18.55 -2.30
C PRO A 211 -1.71 -19.04 -0.92
N ASP A 212 -2.30 -18.55 0.18
CA ASP A 212 -1.82 -18.77 1.55
C ASP A 212 -1.52 -20.24 1.87
N GLU A 213 -2.39 -21.18 1.46
CA GLU A 213 -2.18 -22.61 1.74
C GLU A 213 -1.00 -23.20 0.97
N LEU A 214 -0.87 -22.86 -0.32
CA LEU A 214 0.19 -23.37 -1.18
C LEU A 214 1.55 -22.79 -0.81
N ILE A 215 1.59 -21.49 -0.52
CA ILE A 215 2.85 -20.82 -0.16
C ILE A 215 3.36 -21.30 1.21
N ASN A 216 2.46 -21.51 2.19
CA ASN A 216 2.82 -22.08 3.48
C ASN A 216 3.35 -23.51 3.33
N ALA A 217 2.72 -24.34 2.48
CA ALA A 217 3.20 -25.69 2.19
C ALA A 217 4.62 -25.68 1.61
N LEU A 218 4.89 -24.79 0.63
CA LEU A 218 6.24 -24.64 0.06
C LEU A 218 7.26 -24.26 1.14
N THR A 219 6.96 -23.25 1.97
CA THR A 219 7.89 -22.78 3.00
C THR A 219 8.12 -23.80 4.11
N ASP A 220 7.07 -24.51 4.54
CA ASP A 220 7.15 -25.52 5.60
C ASP A 220 8.01 -26.71 5.16
N ILE A 221 7.78 -27.23 3.94
CA ILE A 221 8.56 -28.35 3.40
C ILE A 221 10.01 -27.92 3.17
N SER A 222 10.22 -26.73 2.58
CA SER A 222 11.56 -26.20 2.33
C SER A 222 12.33 -25.97 3.63
N GLY A 223 11.67 -25.47 4.68
CA GLY A 223 12.25 -25.30 6.01
C GLY A 223 12.56 -26.64 6.68
N GLY A 224 11.67 -27.63 6.55
CA GLY A 224 11.86 -28.98 7.09
C GLY A 224 13.06 -29.72 6.47
N LEU A 225 13.39 -29.41 5.21
CA LEU A 225 14.55 -29.94 4.49
C LEU A 225 15.82 -29.09 4.66
N GLY A 226 15.73 -27.95 5.34
CA GLY A 226 16.85 -27.03 5.55
C GLY A 226 17.27 -26.24 4.31
N LEU A 227 16.41 -26.16 3.29
CA LEU A 227 16.63 -25.33 2.10
C LEU A 227 16.53 -23.84 2.42
N ILE A 228 15.66 -23.50 3.38
CA ILE A 228 15.46 -22.14 3.87
C ILE A 228 15.44 -22.13 5.40
N SER A 229 15.80 -21.00 6.01
CA SER A 229 15.66 -20.82 7.45
C SER A 229 14.23 -20.39 7.79
N SER A 230 13.79 -20.67 9.03
CA SER A 230 12.49 -20.19 9.50
C SER A 230 12.41 -18.66 9.57
N ALA A 231 13.53 -17.97 9.71
CA ALA A 231 13.59 -16.51 9.70
C ALA A 231 13.41 -15.92 8.28
N ASP A 232 13.72 -16.70 7.24
CA ASP A 232 13.64 -16.27 5.84
C ASP A 232 12.33 -16.69 5.17
N ALA A 233 11.48 -17.48 5.84
CA ALA A 233 10.27 -18.06 5.25
C ALA A 233 9.35 -17.00 4.62
N ASP A 234 9.05 -15.91 5.32
CA ASP A 234 8.22 -14.82 4.80
C ASP A 234 8.87 -14.11 3.60
N ALA A 235 10.19 -13.92 3.64
CA ALA A 235 10.93 -13.27 2.55
C ALA A 235 11.02 -14.17 1.31
N VAL A 236 11.16 -15.48 1.49
CA VAL A 236 11.12 -16.47 0.41
C VAL A 236 9.73 -16.55 -0.18
N ALA A 237 8.69 -16.59 0.66
CA ALA A 237 7.30 -16.56 0.21
C ALA A 237 7.00 -15.33 -0.66
N ASP A 238 7.41 -14.14 -0.20
CA ASP A 238 7.22 -12.90 -0.97
C ASP A 238 7.98 -12.93 -2.31
N LYS A 239 9.23 -13.40 -2.34
CA LYS A 239 10.02 -13.54 -3.59
C LYS A 239 9.36 -14.50 -4.58
N VAL A 240 8.88 -15.65 -4.10
CA VAL A 240 8.19 -16.65 -4.95
C VAL A 240 6.91 -16.06 -5.54
N MET A 241 6.09 -15.40 -4.73
CA MET A 241 4.88 -14.73 -5.24
C MET A 241 5.21 -13.57 -6.18
N GLY A 242 6.34 -12.88 -5.96
CA GLY A 242 6.85 -11.84 -6.85
C GLY A 242 7.24 -12.36 -8.23
N ALA A 243 7.86 -13.55 -8.30
CA ALA A 243 8.21 -14.24 -9.54
C ALA A 243 6.98 -14.77 -10.30
N LEU A 244 5.98 -15.28 -9.58
CA LEU A 244 4.71 -15.75 -10.14
C LEU A 244 3.81 -14.62 -10.67
N SER A 245 4.06 -13.38 -10.26
CA SER A 245 3.24 -12.23 -10.66
C SER A 245 3.70 -11.66 -12.02
N LEU A 246 2.78 -11.11 -12.80
CA LEU A 246 3.03 -10.39 -14.06
C LEU A 246 3.98 -9.21 -13.85
N MET A 247 4.58 -8.68 -14.90
CA MET A 247 5.39 -7.48 -14.84
C MET A 247 4.51 -6.22 -14.62
N PRO A 248 5.05 -5.14 -14.03
CA PRO A 248 4.33 -3.87 -13.89
C PRO A 248 3.70 -3.34 -15.18
N SER A 249 4.39 -3.40 -16.32
CA SER A 249 3.90 -2.98 -17.63
C SER A 249 2.62 -3.73 -18.02
N GLU A 250 2.63 -5.05 -17.93
CA GLU A 250 1.47 -5.92 -18.23
C GLU A 250 0.26 -5.59 -17.33
N ILE A 251 0.50 -5.31 -16.05
CA ILE A 251 -0.56 -4.89 -15.12
C ILE A 251 -1.17 -3.55 -15.54
N ASN A 252 -0.34 -2.59 -15.97
CA ASN A 252 -0.81 -1.28 -16.42
C ASN A 252 -1.59 -1.39 -17.73
N ASP A 253 -1.13 -2.19 -18.69
CA ASP A 253 -1.84 -2.44 -19.95
C ASP A 253 -3.23 -3.04 -19.72
N ILE A 254 -3.34 -4.05 -18.85
CA ILE A 254 -4.63 -4.64 -18.49
C ILE A 254 -5.51 -3.60 -17.78
N PHE A 255 -4.96 -2.87 -16.81
CA PHE A 255 -5.70 -1.86 -16.06
C PHE A 255 -6.30 -0.78 -16.98
N ASP A 256 -5.49 -0.25 -17.90
CA ASP A 256 -5.90 0.78 -18.85
C ASP A 256 -6.92 0.25 -19.87
N SER A 257 -6.76 -0.99 -20.32
CA SER A 257 -7.71 -1.64 -21.24
C SER A 257 -9.11 -1.84 -20.61
N LEU A 258 -9.17 -2.09 -19.29
CA LEU A 258 -10.42 -2.34 -18.57
C LEU A 258 -11.16 -1.05 -18.20
N GLY A 259 -10.42 -0.03 -17.74
CA GLY A 259 -10.93 1.26 -17.28
C GLY A 259 -11.92 1.23 -16.08
N GLY A 260 -12.06 2.39 -15.43
CA GLY A 260 -13.08 2.65 -14.41
C GLY A 260 -13.17 1.59 -13.30
N LYS A 261 -14.39 1.11 -13.01
CA LYS A 261 -14.59 0.12 -11.93
C LYS A 261 -13.95 -1.24 -12.24
N LYS A 262 -13.98 -1.70 -13.50
CA LYS A 262 -13.42 -3.01 -13.87
C LYS A 262 -11.92 -3.06 -13.63
N ALA A 263 -11.21 -1.98 -13.97
CA ALA A 263 -9.78 -1.84 -13.71
C ALA A 263 -9.45 -1.95 -12.21
N THR A 264 -10.16 -1.19 -11.36
CA THR A 264 -9.97 -1.25 -9.91
C THR A 264 -10.35 -2.60 -9.29
N ASP A 265 -11.40 -3.26 -9.81
CA ASP A 265 -11.80 -4.58 -9.34
C ASP A 265 -10.75 -5.63 -9.71
N PHE A 266 -10.24 -5.59 -10.95
CA PHE A 266 -9.18 -6.47 -11.44
C PHE A 266 -7.91 -6.33 -10.60
N LEU A 267 -7.38 -5.12 -10.44
CA LEU A 267 -6.14 -4.91 -9.70
C LEU A 267 -6.28 -5.36 -8.24
N TYR A 268 -7.44 -5.14 -7.61
CA TYR A 268 -7.66 -5.59 -6.24
C TYR A 268 -7.68 -7.12 -6.15
N ASP A 269 -8.42 -7.78 -7.04
CA ASP A 269 -8.48 -9.26 -7.11
C ASP A 269 -7.09 -9.84 -7.36
N TYR A 270 -6.33 -9.24 -8.27
CA TYR A 270 -4.95 -9.60 -8.56
C TYR A 270 -4.04 -9.47 -7.33
N CYS A 271 -4.13 -8.35 -6.60
CA CYS A 271 -3.37 -8.15 -5.37
C CYS A 271 -3.76 -9.14 -4.25
N VAL A 272 -5.00 -9.63 -4.21
CA VAL A 272 -5.44 -10.69 -3.29
C VAL A 272 -4.83 -12.03 -3.70
N LYS A 273 -4.93 -12.38 -4.98
CA LYS A 273 -4.46 -13.66 -5.54
C LYS A 273 -2.93 -13.78 -5.55
N SER A 274 -2.21 -12.65 -5.65
CA SER A 274 -0.75 -12.63 -5.49
C SER A 274 -0.32 -12.69 -4.02
N GLY A 275 -1.28 -12.63 -3.07
CA GLY A 275 -1.00 -12.62 -1.64
C GLY A 275 -0.44 -11.28 -1.12
N TYR A 276 -0.34 -10.25 -1.96
CA TYR A 276 0.10 -8.91 -1.55
C TYR A 276 -0.92 -8.26 -0.59
N VAL A 277 -2.21 -8.27 -0.96
CA VAL A 277 -3.30 -7.95 -0.02
C VAL A 277 -3.51 -9.14 0.88
N ARG A 278 -3.21 -8.98 2.18
CA ARG A 278 -3.24 -10.04 3.19
C ARG A 278 -4.67 -10.35 3.65
N LYS A 279 -5.53 -10.76 2.71
CA LYS A 279 -6.98 -10.98 2.90
C LYS A 279 -7.29 -11.90 4.08
N THR A 280 -6.52 -12.99 4.26
CA THR A 280 -6.68 -13.91 5.41
C THR A 280 -6.44 -13.22 6.75
N ALA A 281 -5.46 -12.32 6.84
CA ALA A 281 -5.20 -11.56 8.04
C ALA A 281 -6.29 -10.49 8.27
N LEU A 282 -6.77 -9.86 7.19
CA LEU A 282 -7.84 -8.86 7.24
C LEU A 282 -9.18 -9.46 7.69
N GLU A 283 -9.52 -10.66 7.26
CA GLU A 283 -10.75 -11.37 7.65
C GLU A 283 -10.76 -11.76 9.14
N ARG A 284 -9.60 -11.73 9.82
CA ARG A 284 -9.50 -11.95 11.27
C ARG A 284 -9.74 -10.67 12.09
N ASN A 285 -9.81 -9.50 11.45
CA ASN A 285 -10.07 -8.24 12.15
C ASN A 285 -11.47 -8.24 12.74
N ILE A 286 -11.58 -7.72 13.96
CA ILE A 286 -12.88 -7.51 14.61
C ILE A 286 -13.43 -6.18 14.08
N ARG A 287 -14.69 -6.18 13.63
CA ARG A 287 -15.37 -4.95 13.19
C ARG A 287 -16.81 -4.95 13.68
N PHE A 288 -17.25 -3.82 14.24
CA PHE A 288 -18.62 -3.65 14.72
C PHE A 288 -19.10 -2.21 14.59
N LYS A 289 -20.41 -2.04 14.38
CA LYS A 289 -21.09 -0.75 14.43
C LYS A 289 -21.48 -0.48 15.88
N SER A 290 -21.09 0.68 16.41
CA SER A 290 -21.52 1.07 17.75
C SER A 290 -22.89 1.72 17.70
N GLY A 291 -23.91 1.00 18.19
CA GLY A 291 -25.27 1.53 18.35
C GLY A 291 -25.41 2.53 19.50
N TYR A 292 -24.41 2.61 20.38
CA TYR A 292 -24.36 3.57 21.48
C TYR A 292 -24.02 4.99 21.00
N THR A 293 -23.18 5.09 19.97
CA THR A 293 -22.69 6.37 19.48
C THR A 293 -23.78 7.14 18.72
N ARG A 294 -23.82 8.46 18.92
CA ARG A 294 -24.90 9.34 18.41
C ARG A 294 -25.11 9.26 16.90
N LEU A 295 -24.05 9.04 16.13
CA LEU A 295 -24.05 9.05 14.66
C LEU A 295 -23.56 7.73 14.06
N GLY A 296 -23.42 6.68 14.87
CA GLY A 296 -23.09 5.33 14.40
C GLY A 296 -21.65 5.18 13.91
N LEU A 297 -20.68 5.38 14.80
CA LEU A 297 -19.29 5.05 14.56
C LEU A 297 -19.13 3.56 14.26
N GLU A 298 -18.20 3.26 13.36
CA GLU A 298 -17.73 1.91 13.11
C GLU A 298 -16.37 1.74 13.78
N ILE A 299 -16.20 0.65 14.53
CA ILE A 299 -14.98 0.36 15.27
C ILE A 299 -14.38 -0.90 14.68
N THR A 300 -13.08 -0.87 14.41
CA THR A 300 -12.32 -2.05 13.99
C THR A 300 -11.06 -2.23 14.83
N ILE A 301 -10.76 -3.47 15.19
CA ILE A 301 -9.50 -3.85 15.82
C ILE A 301 -8.65 -4.50 14.73
N ASN A 302 -7.62 -3.78 14.27
CA ASN A 302 -6.73 -4.29 13.22
C ASN A 302 -5.64 -5.15 13.87
N LYS A 303 -5.74 -6.47 13.69
CA LYS A 303 -4.82 -7.48 14.22
C LYS A 303 -3.59 -7.69 13.33
N ALA A 304 -3.63 -7.18 12.10
CA ALA A 304 -2.59 -7.38 11.10
C ALA A 304 -1.55 -6.25 11.08
N ARG A 305 -1.85 -5.09 11.67
CA ARG A 305 -0.93 -3.94 11.71
C ARG A 305 -0.16 -3.87 13.04
N PRO A 306 1.16 -3.63 13.03
CA PRO A 306 1.93 -3.30 14.23
C PRO A 306 1.48 -1.95 14.83
N GLU A 307 1.34 -1.90 16.15
CA GLU A 307 1.05 -0.66 16.89
C GLU A 307 2.35 0.13 17.15
N TYR A 308 2.30 1.45 16.96
CA TYR A 308 3.44 2.32 17.26
C TYR A 308 3.14 3.19 18.49
N ALA A 309 3.97 3.05 19.52
CA ALA A 309 3.75 3.71 20.81
C ALA A 309 3.97 5.25 20.80
N THR A 310 4.67 5.78 19.79
CA THR A 310 4.94 7.21 19.59
C THR A 310 4.98 7.60 18.11
N ALA A 311 4.86 8.90 17.82
CA ALA A 311 5.03 9.43 16.47
C ALA A 311 6.45 9.21 15.92
N GLU A 312 7.50 9.25 16.75
CA GLU A 312 8.85 8.91 16.29
C GLU A 312 8.96 7.44 15.88
N ALA A 313 8.40 6.51 16.66
CA ALA A 313 8.41 5.09 16.33
C ALA A 313 7.66 4.80 15.02
N ALA A 314 6.55 5.50 14.77
CA ALA A 314 5.85 5.42 13.49
C ALA A 314 6.70 5.94 12.32
N ARG A 315 7.41 7.06 12.51
CA ARG A 315 8.32 7.63 11.49
C ARG A 315 9.49 6.68 11.18
N GLU A 316 10.10 6.11 12.21
CA GLU A 316 11.17 5.13 12.08
C GLU A 316 10.69 3.86 11.38
N GLY A 317 9.51 3.35 11.75
CA GLY A 317 8.90 2.19 11.08
C GLY A 317 8.57 2.42 9.60
N ASN A 318 8.41 3.68 9.18
CA ASN A 318 8.14 4.05 7.78
C ASN A 318 9.41 4.35 6.96
N THR A 319 10.60 4.35 7.58
CA THR A 319 11.86 4.60 6.89
C THR A 319 12.61 3.26 6.73
N PRO A 320 12.71 2.71 5.50
CA PRO A 320 13.47 1.50 5.26
C PRO A 320 14.93 1.62 5.71
N ALA A 321 15.47 0.51 6.22
CA ALA A 321 16.88 0.45 6.58
C ALA A 321 17.76 0.67 5.33
N GLY A 322 18.84 1.45 5.46
CA GLY A 322 19.76 1.70 4.36
C GLY A 322 19.37 2.84 3.41
N GLY A 323 18.23 3.50 3.63
CA GLY A 323 17.81 4.72 2.91
C GLY A 323 17.19 4.49 1.53
N TYR A 324 17.05 3.23 1.11
CA TYR A 324 16.35 2.85 -0.12
C TYR A 324 15.35 1.71 0.15
N PRO A 325 14.10 1.84 -0.28
CA PRO A 325 13.43 3.05 -0.74
C PRO A 325 13.46 4.19 0.29
N GLU A 326 13.25 5.44 -0.14
CA GLU A 326 13.27 6.59 0.76
C GLU A 326 12.17 6.52 1.85
N CYS A 327 11.02 5.90 1.54
CA CYS A 327 10.03 5.52 2.55
C CYS A 327 9.24 4.27 2.16
N SER A 328 8.42 3.78 3.10
CA SER A 328 7.60 2.59 3.00
C SER A 328 6.49 2.65 1.93
N ILE A 329 6.26 3.78 1.27
CA ILE A 329 5.23 3.91 0.21
C ILE A 329 5.78 4.44 -1.12
N CYS A 330 7.09 4.59 -1.27
CA CYS A 330 7.68 5.01 -2.55
C CYS A 330 7.45 3.97 -3.67
N ALA A 331 7.41 4.43 -4.92
CA ALA A 331 7.36 3.57 -6.10
C ALA A 331 8.49 2.54 -6.11
N ASP A 332 9.67 2.92 -5.60
CA ASP A 332 10.85 2.05 -5.47
C ASP A 332 10.64 0.81 -4.60
N ASN A 333 9.51 0.68 -3.90
CA ASN A 333 9.18 -0.55 -3.19
C ASN A 333 8.64 -1.66 -4.12
N GLU A 334 8.23 -1.36 -5.36
CA GLU A 334 7.72 -2.37 -6.30
C GLU A 334 8.82 -3.37 -6.67
N GLY A 335 8.68 -4.63 -6.24
CA GLY A 335 9.73 -5.64 -6.41
C GLY A 335 10.79 -5.68 -5.28
N TRP A 336 10.69 -4.85 -4.23
CA TRP A 336 11.76 -4.71 -3.24
C TRP A 336 11.65 -5.72 -2.07
N ALA A 337 12.49 -6.75 -2.12
CA ALA A 337 12.50 -7.85 -1.16
C ALA A 337 12.73 -7.45 0.32
N PRO A 338 13.67 -6.55 0.67
CA PRO A 338 13.88 -6.16 2.07
C PRO A 338 12.66 -5.52 2.75
N THR A 339 11.69 -5.04 1.98
CA THR A 339 10.42 -4.50 2.52
C THR A 339 9.22 -5.44 2.36
N GLY A 340 9.44 -6.68 1.88
CA GLY A 340 8.37 -7.65 1.66
C GLY A 340 7.36 -7.20 0.60
N LYS A 341 7.85 -6.60 -0.49
CA LYS A 341 7.03 -6.01 -1.56
C LYS A 341 7.38 -6.56 -2.95
N CYS A 342 7.88 -7.78 -3.05
CA CYS A 342 8.17 -8.42 -4.33
C CYS A 342 6.90 -8.60 -5.18
N ALA A 343 5.78 -8.93 -4.54
CA ALA A 343 4.47 -9.09 -5.18
C ALA A 343 3.66 -7.77 -5.29
N LEU A 344 4.20 -6.62 -4.86
CA LEU A 344 3.52 -5.33 -5.04
C LEU A 344 3.35 -5.05 -6.54
N ARG A 345 2.16 -4.62 -6.94
CA ARG A 345 1.88 -4.08 -8.28
C ARG A 345 1.14 -2.76 -8.17
N THR A 346 1.62 -1.78 -8.92
CA THR A 346 1.14 -0.40 -8.95
C THR A 346 0.67 -0.03 -10.34
N VAL A 347 -0.25 0.93 -10.44
CA VAL A 347 -0.70 1.48 -11.73
C VAL A 347 -0.49 2.98 -11.79
N ARG A 348 -0.01 3.50 -12.92
CA ARG A 348 0.27 4.92 -13.11
C ARG A 348 -1.03 5.72 -13.20
N LEU A 349 -1.01 6.92 -12.64
CA LEU A 349 -2.10 7.88 -12.69
C LEU A 349 -1.55 9.27 -13.02
N THR A 350 -2.39 10.12 -13.63
CA THR A 350 -2.11 11.55 -13.76
C THR A 350 -3.09 12.34 -12.91
N LEU A 351 -2.60 13.02 -11.86
CA LEU A 351 -3.42 13.85 -10.97
C LEU A 351 -2.89 15.27 -10.95
N GLY A 352 -3.73 16.26 -11.28
CA GLY A 352 -3.34 17.66 -11.35
C GLY A 352 -2.21 17.93 -12.36
N GLY A 353 -2.10 17.11 -13.42
CA GLY A 353 -1.04 17.20 -14.42
C GLY A 353 0.34 16.70 -13.97
N LYS A 354 0.43 16.05 -12.81
CA LYS A 354 1.64 15.36 -12.33
C LYS A 354 1.47 13.84 -12.38
N GLU A 355 2.59 13.12 -12.35
CA GLU A 355 2.63 11.65 -12.28
C GLU A 355 2.44 11.14 -10.86
N TRP A 356 1.53 10.20 -10.71
CA TRP A 356 1.17 9.50 -9.49
C TRP A 356 1.10 8.01 -9.78
N PHE A 357 0.96 7.19 -8.75
CA PHE A 357 0.59 5.79 -8.90
C PHE A 357 -0.42 5.39 -7.83
N TRP A 358 -1.24 4.39 -8.16
CA TRP A 358 -2.18 3.78 -7.24
C TRP A 358 -1.68 2.40 -6.81
N GLN A 359 -1.80 2.13 -5.51
CA GLN A 359 -1.58 0.81 -4.94
C GLN A 359 -2.64 0.48 -3.90
N TYR A 360 -2.99 -0.80 -3.79
CA TYR A 360 -3.79 -1.27 -2.66
C TYR A 360 -2.95 -1.39 -1.39
N SER A 361 -3.59 -1.18 -0.23
CA SER A 361 -2.94 -1.35 1.07
C SER A 361 -2.94 -2.85 1.44
N PRO A 362 -1.80 -3.45 1.79
CA PRO A 362 -1.74 -4.86 2.14
C PRO A 362 -2.57 -5.21 3.41
N TYR A 363 -2.75 -4.22 4.29
CA TYR A 363 -3.48 -4.30 5.55
C TYR A 363 -4.65 -3.31 5.63
N GLY A 364 -5.39 -3.15 4.53
CA GLY A 364 -6.48 -2.19 4.38
C GLY A 364 -7.57 -2.21 5.47
N TYR A 365 -8.18 -1.05 5.76
CA TYR A 365 -9.20 -0.89 6.81
C TYR A 365 -10.65 -0.93 6.30
N LEU A 366 -10.82 -0.72 4.99
CA LEU A 366 -12.10 -0.51 4.33
C LEU A 366 -12.11 -1.22 2.97
N GLY A 367 -13.29 -1.38 2.39
CA GLY A 367 -13.47 -2.00 1.06
C GLY A 367 -12.52 -1.42 0.01
N LYS A 368 -11.66 -2.28 -0.54
CA LYS A 368 -10.61 -1.94 -1.53
C LYS A 368 -9.78 -0.71 -1.14
N HIS A 369 -9.31 -0.68 0.12
CA HIS A 369 -8.48 0.40 0.62
C HIS A 369 -7.14 0.50 -0.15
N GLY A 370 -6.87 1.67 -0.72
CA GLY A 370 -5.62 1.95 -1.40
C GLY A 370 -5.17 3.40 -1.24
N ILE A 371 -4.00 3.68 -1.78
CA ILE A 371 -3.37 5.00 -1.76
C ILE A 371 -2.95 5.42 -3.17
N ALA A 372 -3.17 6.70 -3.48
CA ALA A 372 -2.55 7.36 -4.63
C ALA A 372 -1.33 8.12 -4.11
N VAL A 373 -0.14 7.79 -4.59
CA VAL A 373 1.12 8.36 -4.10
C VAL A 373 1.79 9.14 -5.23
N SER A 374 2.36 10.30 -4.91
CA SER A 374 3.16 11.07 -5.86
C SER A 374 4.35 10.22 -6.33
N LEU A 375 4.66 10.23 -7.62
CA LEU A 375 5.85 9.51 -8.08
C LEU A 375 7.14 10.13 -7.50
N GLU A 376 7.18 11.46 -7.41
CA GLU A 376 8.24 12.20 -6.73
C GLU A 376 8.09 12.05 -5.20
N HIS A 377 9.20 11.73 -4.51
CA HIS A 377 9.26 11.76 -3.05
C HIS A 377 9.28 13.20 -2.54
N GLU A 378 8.08 13.79 -2.37
CA GLU A 378 7.93 15.11 -1.77
C GLU A 378 7.08 15.04 -0.49
N PRO A 379 7.43 15.79 0.58
CA PRO A 379 6.61 15.85 1.79
C PRO A 379 5.16 16.23 1.50
N MET A 380 4.24 15.62 2.22
CA MET A 380 2.80 15.83 2.05
C MET A 380 2.43 17.30 2.20
N ARG A 381 1.60 17.83 1.28
CA ARG A 381 1.12 19.22 1.33
C ARG A 381 -0.34 19.31 0.89
N VAL A 382 -1.12 20.08 1.65
CA VAL A 382 -2.46 20.48 1.23
C VAL A 382 -2.35 21.88 0.61
N THR A 383 -2.60 21.95 -0.70
CA THR A 383 -2.48 23.17 -1.51
C THR A 383 -3.77 23.42 -2.29
N ASP A 384 -3.80 24.47 -3.10
CA ASP A 384 -4.95 24.73 -3.98
C ASP A 384 -5.12 23.61 -5.03
N ASP A 385 -4.02 22.96 -5.43
CA ASP A 385 -4.02 21.86 -6.40
C ASP A 385 -4.53 20.55 -5.79
N THR A 386 -4.53 20.42 -4.46
CA THR A 386 -5.02 19.20 -3.80
C THR A 386 -6.45 18.88 -4.22
N VAL A 387 -7.34 19.89 -4.27
CA VAL A 387 -8.72 19.69 -4.70
C VAL A 387 -8.82 19.29 -6.17
N VAL A 388 -7.92 19.80 -7.03
CA VAL A 388 -7.84 19.40 -8.44
C VAL A 388 -7.54 17.92 -8.55
N ARG A 389 -6.50 17.45 -7.84
CA ARG A 389 -6.04 16.05 -7.81
C ARG A 389 -7.12 15.11 -7.28
N LEU A 390 -7.79 15.49 -6.18
CA LEU A 390 -8.90 14.71 -5.63
C LEU A 390 -10.07 14.61 -6.62
N MET A 391 -10.38 15.69 -7.37
CA MET A 391 -11.42 15.65 -8.41
C MET A 391 -11.01 14.80 -9.61
N ASP A 392 -9.75 14.84 -10.04
CA ASP A 392 -9.24 14.00 -11.14
C ASP A 392 -9.40 12.51 -10.80
N PHE A 393 -9.04 12.12 -9.58
CA PHE A 393 -9.20 10.75 -9.12
C PHE A 393 -10.67 10.28 -9.14
N VAL A 394 -11.61 11.06 -8.59
CA VAL A 394 -13.03 10.66 -8.56
C VAL A 394 -13.73 10.81 -9.91
N ASP A 395 -13.13 11.50 -10.88
CA ASP A 395 -13.58 11.51 -12.28
C ASP A 395 -13.18 10.18 -12.96
N MET A 396 -11.99 9.64 -12.66
CA MET A 396 -11.56 8.30 -13.12
C MET A 396 -12.32 7.17 -12.41
N PHE A 397 -12.51 7.30 -11.09
CA PHE A 397 -13.08 6.26 -10.23
C PHE A 397 -14.25 6.80 -9.38
N PRO A 398 -15.42 7.07 -9.98
CA PRO A 398 -16.55 7.72 -9.30
C PRO A 398 -17.21 6.87 -8.20
N HIS A 399 -16.94 5.57 -8.17
CA HIS A 399 -17.38 4.65 -7.11
C HIS A 399 -16.51 4.72 -5.85
N PHE A 400 -15.34 5.35 -5.92
CA PHE A 400 -14.44 5.54 -4.78
C PHE A 400 -14.68 6.90 -4.11
N PHE A 401 -14.31 6.98 -2.83
CA PHE A 401 -13.89 8.25 -2.25
C PHE A 401 -12.37 8.30 -2.21
N ILE A 402 -11.81 9.51 -2.13
CA ILE A 402 -10.36 9.74 -1.99
C ILE A 402 -10.12 10.97 -1.12
N GLY A 403 -9.12 10.94 -0.25
CA GLY A 403 -8.85 12.06 0.64
C GLY A 403 -7.43 12.11 1.19
N CYS A 404 -7.12 13.22 1.86
CA CYS A 404 -5.83 13.51 2.45
C CYS A 404 -5.97 13.78 3.95
N ASN A 405 -4.99 13.33 4.73
CA ASN A 405 -4.80 13.83 6.10
C ASN A 405 -4.39 15.31 6.09
N ALA A 406 -4.50 15.97 7.24
CA ALA A 406 -3.85 17.24 7.47
C ALA A 406 -2.32 17.06 7.44
N ALA A 407 -1.63 17.93 6.70
CA ALA A 407 -0.17 17.92 6.55
C ALA A 407 0.54 18.51 7.80
N LEU A 408 0.19 18.01 8.99
CA LEU A 408 0.73 18.44 10.27
C LEU A 408 1.19 17.22 11.10
N PRO A 409 2.39 17.24 11.68
CA PRO A 409 2.82 16.23 12.65
C PRO A 409 1.82 16.14 13.81
N GLY A 410 1.44 14.92 14.18
CA GLY A 410 0.47 14.66 15.26
C GLY A 410 -1.00 14.86 14.89
N ALA A 411 -1.32 15.34 13.67
CA ALA A 411 -2.70 15.55 13.22
C ALA A 411 -3.29 14.35 12.43
N GLY A 412 -2.72 13.15 12.57
CA GLY A 412 -3.27 11.91 12.01
C GLY A 412 -2.57 11.34 10.78
N GLY A 413 -1.63 12.07 10.16
CA GLY A 413 -0.81 11.52 9.08
C GLY A 413 0.28 10.58 9.64
N SER A 414 0.29 9.33 9.19
CA SER A 414 1.33 8.33 9.55
C SER A 414 2.57 8.43 8.67
N VAL A 415 2.42 8.82 7.39
CA VAL A 415 3.51 9.02 6.43
C VAL A 415 3.47 10.45 5.90
N LEU A 416 4.09 11.40 6.63
CA LEU A 416 4.12 12.80 6.20
C LEU A 416 5.29 13.13 5.24
N SER A 417 6.23 12.20 5.09
CA SER A 417 7.42 12.36 4.25
C SER A 417 7.13 12.28 2.75
N HIS A 418 6.01 11.69 2.35
CA HIS A 418 5.66 11.47 0.94
C HIS A 418 4.18 11.80 0.70
N ASP A 419 3.91 12.70 -0.25
CA ASP A 419 2.57 13.17 -0.62
C ASP A 419 1.73 12.02 -1.17
N HIS A 420 0.61 11.76 -0.51
CA HIS A 420 -0.30 10.69 -0.87
C HIS A 420 -1.74 11.02 -0.47
N PHE A 421 -2.67 10.39 -1.16
CA PHE A 421 -4.09 10.34 -0.85
C PHE A 421 -4.49 8.91 -0.52
N GLN A 422 -5.53 8.72 0.28
CA GLN A 422 -6.06 7.40 0.65
C GLN A 422 -7.56 7.33 0.40
N GLY A 423 -8.05 6.15 0.01
CA GLY A 423 -9.43 5.98 -0.42
C GLY A 423 -9.85 4.52 -0.59
N GLY A 424 -11.11 4.32 -0.95
CA GLY A 424 -11.67 3.00 -1.26
C GLY A 424 -13.12 3.06 -1.74
N ASP A 425 -13.72 1.91 -2.01
CA ASP A 425 -15.10 1.79 -2.50
C ASP A 425 -16.16 1.73 -1.39
N GLU A 426 -15.70 1.64 -0.14
CA GLU A 426 -16.57 1.67 1.04
C GLU A 426 -16.75 3.09 1.60
N MET A 427 -17.94 3.65 1.46
CA MET A 427 -18.26 4.99 1.98
C MET A 427 -18.32 5.01 3.52
N LEU A 428 -17.50 5.87 4.12
CA LEU A 428 -17.38 6.04 5.57
C LEU A 428 -18.65 6.67 6.20
N PRO A 429 -18.89 6.49 7.53
CA PRO A 429 -20.09 7.00 8.20
C PRO A 429 -20.39 8.49 7.99
N ILE A 430 -19.35 9.35 7.96
CA ILE A 430 -19.50 10.80 7.68
C ILE A 430 -20.25 11.10 6.37
N SER A 431 -20.18 10.21 5.37
CA SER A 431 -20.86 10.39 4.09
C SER A 431 -22.38 10.49 4.24
N LYS A 432 -22.94 9.91 5.32
CA LYS A 432 -24.37 9.89 5.68
C LYS A 432 -24.75 11.00 6.65
N ALA A 433 -23.77 11.73 7.19
CA ALA A 433 -24.00 12.82 8.12
C ALA A 433 -24.87 13.90 7.47
N LYS A 434 -25.84 14.41 8.24
CA LYS A 434 -26.79 15.43 7.80
C LYS A 434 -26.18 16.83 8.00
N ALA A 435 -26.65 17.79 7.21
CA ALA A 435 -26.38 19.19 7.49
C ALA A 435 -27.08 19.61 8.79
N LYS A 436 -26.32 20.20 9.71
CA LYS A 436 -26.87 20.92 10.86
C LYS A 436 -27.25 22.34 10.47
N LEU A 437 -26.32 23.05 9.83
CA LEU A 437 -26.48 24.41 9.35
C LEU A 437 -26.14 24.49 7.87
N ARG A 438 -26.78 25.42 7.16
CA ARG A 438 -26.52 25.69 5.75
C ARG A 438 -26.16 27.14 5.57
N LEU A 439 -25.06 27.37 4.86
CA LEU A 439 -24.60 28.70 4.50
C LEU A 439 -24.73 28.90 3.00
N THR A 440 -24.70 30.16 2.60
CA THR A 440 -24.55 30.56 1.20
C THR A 440 -23.15 31.11 0.99
N TYR A 441 -22.58 30.85 -0.19
CA TYR A 441 -21.41 31.54 -0.68
C TYR A 441 -21.91 32.51 -1.76
N PRO A 442 -22.13 33.81 -1.48
CA PRO A 442 -22.94 34.69 -2.34
C PRO A 442 -22.45 34.81 -3.79
N LYS A 443 -21.14 34.66 -4.02
CA LYS A 443 -20.55 34.62 -5.37
C LYS A 443 -21.01 33.40 -6.18
N TYR A 444 -21.32 32.28 -5.52
CA TYR A 444 -21.76 31.00 -6.11
C TYR A 444 -22.99 30.44 -5.38
N PRO A 445 -24.18 31.03 -5.56
CA PRO A 445 -25.38 30.68 -4.79
C PRO A 445 -25.90 29.26 -5.06
N LEU A 446 -25.44 28.59 -6.13
CA LEU A 446 -25.79 27.21 -6.45
C LEU A 446 -24.85 26.17 -5.80
N ALA A 447 -23.73 26.61 -5.22
CA ALA A 447 -22.92 25.73 -4.39
C ALA A 447 -23.61 25.53 -3.05
N GLU A 448 -23.64 24.29 -2.57
CA GLU A 448 -24.14 23.98 -1.24
C GLU A 448 -22.96 23.97 -0.28
N VAL A 449 -23.01 24.80 0.77
CA VAL A 449 -22.06 24.82 1.87
C VAL A 449 -22.81 24.48 3.14
N GLU A 450 -22.43 23.39 3.78
CA GLU A 450 -23.13 22.83 4.94
C GLU A 450 -22.13 22.60 6.08
N VAL A 451 -22.50 23.00 7.30
CA VAL A 451 -21.83 22.52 8.51
C VAL A 451 -22.54 21.26 8.94
N LEU A 452 -21.80 20.15 9.05
CA LEU A 452 -22.41 18.85 9.32
C LEU A 452 -22.74 18.67 10.80
N ASP A 453 -23.81 17.92 11.06
CA ASP A 453 -24.04 17.31 12.37
C ASP A 453 -23.07 16.11 12.49
N TRP A 454 -21.83 16.41 12.87
CA TRP A 454 -20.74 15.46 13.03
C TRP A 454 -20.00 15.68 14.36
N TYR A 455 -19.11 14.76 14.72
CA TYR A 455 -18.32 14.86 15.95
C TYR A 455 -17.22 15.91 15.89
N ASP A 456 -16.64 16.08 14.70
CA ASP A 456 -15.55 17.01 14.39
C ASP A 456 -16.09 18.29 13.72
N SER A 457 -15.25 19.30 13.53
CA SER A 457 -15.57 20.55 12.82
C SER A 457 -15.50 20.34 11.31
N VAL A 458 -16.64 19.92 10.73
CA VAL A 458 -16.72 19.50 9.32
C VAL A 458 -17.59 20.42 8.48
N ILE A 459 -17.04 20.81 7.33
CA ILE A 459 -17.69 21.62 6.32
C ILE A 459 -17.82 20.79 5.04
N ARG A 460 -19.05 20.60 4.57
CA ARG A 460 -19.34 19.93 3.31
C ARG A 460 -19.63 20.95 2.22
N VAL A 461 -18.92 20.83 1.11
CA VAL A 461 -19.15 21.61 -0.11
C VAL A 461 -19.62 20.68 -1.21
N THR A 462 -20.79 20.96 -1.81
CA THR A 462 -21.31 20.18 -2.94
C THR A 462 -21.51 21.07 -4.18
N SER A 463 -20.88 20.72 -5.30
CA SER A 463 -20.94 21.50 -6.54
C SER A 463 -20.78 20.63 -7.78
N GLN A 464 -21.33 21.06 -8.92
CA GLN A 464 -21.02 20.50 -10.25
C GLN A 464 -19.76 21.12 -10.86
N SER A 465 -19.36 22.31 -10.41
CA SER A 465 -18.27 23.07 -11.03
C SER A 465 -16.95 22.85 -10.28
N ARG A 466 -15.94 22.39 -11.03
CA ARG A 466 -14.56 22.21 -10.54
C ARG A 466 -13.96 23.53 -10.04
N ILE A 467 -14.19 24.63 -10.77
CA ILE A 467 -13.67 25.96 -10.42
C ILE A 467 -14.30 26.44 -9.11
N VAL A 468 -15.62 26.30 -8.97
CA VAL A 468 -16.34 26.71 -7.75
C VAL A 468 -15.88 25.90 -6.54
N MET A 469 -15.69 24.59 -6.72
CA MET A 469 -15.18 23.71 -5.66
C MET A 469 -13.79 24.15 -5.18
N GLN A 470 -12.88 24.43 -6.12
CA GLN A 470 -11.52 24.89 -5.81
C GLN A 470 -11.52 26.24 -5.06
N GLU A 471 -12.31 27.22 -5.52
CA GLU A 471 -12.34 28.54 -4.88
C GLU A 471 -12.91 28.50 -3.47
N ILE A 472 -14.03 27.79 -3.25
CA ILE A 472 -14.61 27.67 -1.90
C ILE A 472 -13.66 26.93 -0.97
N ALA A 473 -13.08 25.82 -1.42
CA ALA A 473 -12.13 25.04 -0.61
C ALA A 473 -10.85 25.84 -0.28
N ARG A 474 -10.35 26.64 -1.23
CA ARG A 474 -9.21 27.55 -1.02
C ARG A 474 -9.52 28.57 0.08
N ASP A 475 -10.67 29.22 0.03
CA ASP A 475 -11.06 30.24 0.99
C ASP A 475 -11.21 29.65 2.40
N ILE A 476 -11.85 28.48 2.52
CA ILE A 476 -11.98 27.76 3.80
C ILE A 476 -10.59 27.37 4.34
N ARG A 477 -9.75 26.74 3.52
CA ARG A 477 -8.41 26.28 3.91
C ARG A 477 -7.55 27.45 4.38
N ARG A 478 -7.41 28.48 3.55
CA ARG A 478 -6.56 29.65 3.86
C ARG A 478 -7.13 30.43 5.04
N GLY A 479 -8.45 30.53 5.16
CA GLY A 479 -9.10 31.13 6.32
C GLY A 479 -8.72 30.40 7.61
N TRP A 480 -8.81 29.07 7.62
CA TRP A 480 -8.50 28.24 8.78
C TRP A 480 -7.01 28.24 9.15
N GLU A 481 -6.13 28.09 8.14
CA GLU A 481 -4.66 28.12 8.32
C GLU A 481 -4.16 29.42 8.96
N ASN A 482 -4.93 30.51 8.91
CA ASN A 482 -4.59 31.80 9.51
C ASN A 482 -5.48 32.18 10.71
N TYR A 483 -6.41 31.31 11.12
CA TYR A 483 -7.38 31.61 12.18
C TYR A 483 -6.80 31.39 13.58
N THR A 484 -6.86 32.41 14.43
CA THR A 484 -6.41 32.36 15.83
C THR A 484 -7.53 32.82 16.76
N ASP A 485 -7.78 32.03 17.79
CA ASP A 485 -8.77 32.29 18.84
C ASP A 485 -8.24 31.68 20.16
N PRO A 486 -7.47 32.46 20.93
CA PRO A 486 -6.82 31.96 22.14
C PRO A 486 -7.82 31.52 23.22
N ASP A 487 -9.03 32.11 23.25
CA ASP A 487 -10.06 31.75 24.22
C ASP A 487 -10.59 30.32 23.98
N ARG A 488 -10.55 29.87 22.72
CA ARG A 488 -10.85 28.49 22.31
C ARG A 488 -9.61 27.59 22.26
N GLY A 489 -8.43 28.09 22.63
CA GLY A 489 -7.17 27.36 22.57
C GLY A 489 -6.64 27.15 21.14
N ILE A 490 -7.13 27.92 20.17
CA ILE A 490 -6.72 27.85 18.76
C ILE A 490 -5.64 28.90 18.51
N VAL A 491 -4.48 28.47 18.03
CA VAL A 491 -3.38 29.34 17.63
C VAL A 491 -2.93 28.89 16.25
N ALA A 492 -2.99 29.75 15.24
CA ALA A 492 -2.64 29.40 13.87
C ALA A 492 -1.15 29.13 13.70
N GLU A 493 -0.32 29.95 14.36
CA GLU A 493 1.14 29.93 14.21
C GLU A 493 1.80 30.41 15.51
N ASP A 494 2.84 29.69 15.95
CA ASP A 494 3.73 30.13 17.02
C ASP A 494 5.21 29.91 16.63
N LYS A 495 6.13 29.95 17.61
CA LYS A 495 7.57 29.76 17.39
C LYS A 495 7.95 28.39 16.79
N ASP A 496 7.10 27.38 16.96
CA ASP A 496 7.29 26.00 16.50
C ASP A 496 6.65 25.79 15.11
N GLY A 497 6.01 26.82 14.54
CA GLY A 497 5.50 26.86 13.16
C GLY A 497 3.98 26.99 13.08
N LYS A 498 3.42 26.55 11.95
CA LYS A 498 1.96 26.55 11.72
C LYS A 498 1.31 25.36 12.39
N HIS A 499 0.12 25.59 12.94
CA HIS A 499 -0.62 24.59 13.71
C HIS A 499 -1.98 24.25 13.16
N ASN A 500 -2.53 25.04 12.22
CA ASN A 500 -3.82 24.77 11.61
C ASN A 500 -3.65 24.23 10.19
N ALA A 501 -4.39 23.19 9.86
CA ALA A 501 -4.48 22.62 8.52
C ALA A 501 -5.85 21.94 8.34
N VAL A 502 -6.10 21.43 7.14
CA VAL A 502 -7.35 20.73 6.82
C VAL A 502 -7.08 19.33 6.32
N SER A 503 -7.95 18.41 6.69
CA SER A 503 -8.11 17.13 5.99
C SER A 503 -9.23 17.29 4.96
N MET A 504 -9.08 16.69 3.78
CA MET A 504 -10.05 16.81 2.70
C MET A 504 -10.44 15.43 2.17
N THR A 505 -11.73 15.18 1.97
CA THR A 505 -12.24 13.96 1.32
C THR A 505 -13.20 14.32 0.20
N MET A 506 -12.91 13.82 -0.99
CA MET A 506 -13.73 13.98 -2.19
C MET A 506 -14.44 12.69 -2.53
N ARG A 507 -15.69 12.81 -2.98
CA ARG A 507 -16.43 11.73 -3.66
C ARG A 507 -17.38 12.29 -4.71
N LYS A 508 -17.82 11.42 -5.61
CA LYS A 508 -19.02 11.68 -6.42
C LYS A 508 -20.26 11.22 -5.66
N ILE A 509 -21.30 12.04 -5.66
CA ILE A 509 -22.64 11.61 -5.21
C ILE A 509 -23.46 11.11 -6.41
N SER A 510 -24.62 10.49 -6.14
CA SER A 510 -25.42 9.76 -7.13
C SER A 510 -25.82 10.57 -8.37
N ASN A 511 -25.87 11.90 -8.30
CA ASN A 511 -26.17 12.79 -9.43
C ASN A 511 -24.90 13.32 -10.15
N GLY A 512 -23.73 12.74 -9.89
CA GLY A 512 -22.45 13.11 -10.51
C GLY A 512 -21.79 14.37 -9.97
N ARG A 513 -22.38 15.04 -8.97
CA ARG A 513 -21.78 16.20 -8.29
C ARG A 513 -20.57 15.79 -7.47
N TYR A 514 -19.61 16.70 -7.37
CA TYR A 514 -18.52 16.62 -6.42
C TYR A 514 -19.05 16.97 -5.03
N CYS A 515 -18.68 16.16 -4.05
CA CYS A 515 -18.93 16.40 -2.63
C CYS A 515 -17.59 16.34 -1.90
N LEU A 516 -17.17 17.49 -1.37
CA LEU A 516 -15.93 17.67 -0.63
C LEU A 516 -16.26 17.86 0.85
N ASP A 517 -15.75 16.98 1.69
CA ASP A 517 -15.76 17.15 3.14
C ASP A 517 -14.41 17.73 3.56
N ILE A 518 -14.43 18.87 4.24
CA ILE A 518 -13.26 19.56 4.79
C ILE A 518 -13.36 19.49 6.31
N ILE A 519 -12.38 18.84 6.94
CA ILE A 519 -12.29 18.73 8.40
C ILE A 519 -11.21 19.70 8.87
N LEU A 520 -11.56 20.61 9.77
CA LEU A 520 -10.62 21.57 10.35
C LEU A 520 -9.77 20.87 11.42
N ARG A 521 -8.45 20.95 11.31
CA ARG A 521 -7.51 20.26 12.20
C ARG A 521 -6.53 21.24 12.81
N SER A 522 -6.09 20.94 14.02
CA SER A 522 -5.00 21.67 14.66
C SER A 522 -4.09 20.73 15.45
N ASN A 523 -2.78 20.97 15.42
CA ASN A 523 -1.79 20.23 16.23
C ASN A 523 -1.20 21.08 17.37
N ILE A 524 -1.80 22.22 17.70
CA ILE A 524 -1.33 23.10 18.78
C ILE A 524 -1.24 22.33 20.10
N ARG A 525 -0.16 22.59 20.84
CA ARG A 525 0.15 21.92 22.12
C ARG A 525 0.01 22.87 23.28
N SER A 526 -0.19 22.33 24.48
CA SER A 526 -0.19 23.10 25.72
C SER A 526 0.55 22.37 26.83
N LYS A 527 0.82 23.06 27.95
CA LYS A 527 1.39 22.39 29.13
C LYS A 527 0.49 21.29 29.69
N LYS A 528 -0.83 21.44 29.56
CA LYS A 528 -1.81 20.44 30.00
C LYS A 528 -1.87 19.25 29.03
N TYR A 529 -1.75 19.53 27.74
CA TYR A 529 -1.84 18.55 26.66
C TYR A 529 -0.61 18.65 25.76
N PRO A 530 0.52 18.00 26.15
CA PRO A 530 1.77 18.09 25.41
C PRO A 530 1.73 17.38 24.06
N ASP A 531 0.84 16.39 23.90
CA ASP A 531 0.66 15.67 22.64
C ASP A 531 -0.24 16.44 21.65
N GLY A 532 -1.09 17.34 22.15
CA GLY A 532 -1.95 18.23 21.37
C GLY A 532 -3.23 18.60 22.13
N VAL A 533 -3.67 19.86 22.05
CA VAL A 533 -4.94 20.33 22.61
C VAL A 533 -6.11 19.60 21.94
N PHE A 534 -6.04 19.47 20.62
CA PHE A 534 -7.02 18.80 19.77
C PHE A 534 -6.52 17.40 19.36
N HIS A 535 -6.31 16.55 20.36
CA HIS A 535 -5.83 15.18 20.19
C HIS A 535 -6.53 14.25 21.20
N THR A 536 -6.14 12.98 21.23
CA THR A 536 -6.57 12.03 22.24
C THR A 536 -5.95 12.46 23.56
N HIS A 537 -6.75 12.52 24.62
CA HIS A 537 -6.28 12.96 25.93
C HIS A 537 -5.86 11.75 26.79
N PRO A 538 -5.00 11.95 27.80
CA PRO A 538 -4.38 10.85 28.56
C PRO A 538 -5.35 9.84 29.16
N GLU A 539 -6.55 10.26 29.56
CA GLU A 539 -7.60 9.40 30.11
C GLU A 539 -8.11 8.32 29.13
N TYR A 540 -7.83 8.44 27.83
CA TYR A 540 -8.27 7.49 26.81
C TYR A 540 -7.13 6.68 26.18
N TYR A 541 -5.89 6.81 26.67
CA TYR A 541 -4.71 6.13 26.13
C TYR A 541 -4.78 4.61 26.22
N ALA A 542 -5.58 4.06 27.13
CA ALA A 542 -5.85 2.62 27.20
C ALA A 542 -6.33 2.06 25.85
N LEU A 543 -7.22 2.79 25.15
CA LEU A 543 -7.72 2.37 23.84
C LEU A 543 -6.84 2.85 22.69
N LYS A 544 -6.49 4.14 22.68
CA LYS A 544 -5.75 4.71 21.56
C LYS A 544 -4.85 5.84 22.02
N LYS A 545 -3.56 5.68 21.76
CA LYS A 545 -2.56 6.73 21.94
C LYS A 545 -2.15 7.39 20.62
N GLU A 546 -2.27 6.65 19.51
CA GLU A 546 -1.92 7.14 18.18
C GLU A 546 -2.79 8.33 17.75
N ALA A 547 -2.23 9.21 16.90
CA ALA A 547 -2.97 10.28 16.26
C ALA A 547 -4.14 9.74 15.44
N ASN A 548 -5.29 10.41 15.52
CA ASN A 548 -6.49 10.03 14.77
C ASN A 548 -6.35 10.51 13.32
N GLY A 549 -6.25 9.58 12.39
CA GLY A 549 -6.17 9.85 10.97
C GLY A 549 -7.48 10.27 10.34
N LEU A 550 -7.45 10.34 9.01
CA LEU A 550 -8.59 10.66 8.17
C LEU A 550 -9.74 9.66 8.35
N LEU A 551 -9.46 8.37 8.58
CA LEU A 551 -10.49 7.34 8.71
C LEU A 551 -11.24 7.47 10.03
N GLU A 552 -10.52 7.67 11.13
CA GLU A 552 -11.11 7.87 12.45
C GLU A 552 -11.99 9.13 12.47
N ALA A 553 -11.48 10.24 11.93
CA ALA A 553 -12.23 11.50 11.85
C ALA A 553 -13.51 11.40 11.00
N GLN A 554 -13.55 10.44 10.07
CA GLN A 554 -14.71 10.15 9.23
C GLN A 554 -15.62 9.03 9.75
N GLY A 555 -15.30 8.48 10.92
CA GLY A 555 -16.17 7.58 11.68
C GLY A 555 -15.82 6.09 11.60
N LEU A 556 -14.70 5.72 10.96
CA LEU A 556 -14.14 4.38 11.06
C LEU A 556 -12.95 4.40 12.04
N PHE A 557 -13.23 4.07 13.29
CA PHE A 557 -12.26 4.12 14.37
C PHE A 557 -11.40 2.85 14.40
N VAL A 558 -10.10 3.00 14.14
CA VAL A 558 -9.14 1.89 14.10
C VAL A 558 -8.42 1.77 15.45
N LEU A 559 -8.63 0.64 16.13
CA LEU A 559 -7.97 0.25 17.37
C LEU A 559 -6.85 -0.77 17.10
N PRO A 560 -5.79 -0.78 17.93
CA PRO A 560 -4.66 -1.68 17.75
C PRO A 560 -4.99 -3.13 18.14
N GLY A 561 -4.29 -4.09 17.52
CA GLY A 561 -4.56 -5.51 17.68
C GLY A 561 -4.54 -6.04 19.11
N ARG A 562 -3.75 -5.43 20.01
CA ARG A 562 -3.71 -5.80 21.45
C ARG A 562 -5.07 -5.69 22.15
N VAL A 563 -5.94 -4.80 21.67
CA VAL A 563 -7.23 -4.49 22.31
C VAL A 563 -8.13 -5.71 22.35
N ASP A 564 -8.00 -6.66 21.43
CA ASP A 564 -8.73 -7.93 21.44
C ASP A 564 -8.44 -8.75 22.73
N GLY A 565 -7.15 -8.87 23.08
CA GLY A 565 -6.73 -9.55 24.31
C GLY A 565 -7.12 -8.78 25.57
N GLU A 566 -7.03 -7.45 25.54
CA GLU A 566 -7.40 -6.57 26.66
C GLU A 566 -8.91 -6.57 26.92
N MET A 567 -9.75 -6.65 25.88
CA MET A 567 -11.20 -6.85 26.02
C MET A 567 -11.51 -8.16 26.77
N THR A 568 -10.78 -9.23 26.46
CA THR A 568 -10.96 -10.53 27.14
C THR A 568 -10.61 -10.40 28.63
N LYS A 569 -9.46 -9.80 28.96
CA LYS A 569 -9.03 -9.58 30.35
C LYS A 569 -10.03 -8.69 31.11
N LEU A 570 -10.48 -7.60 30.50
CA LEU A 570 -11.45 -6.69 31.11
C LEU A 570 -12.79 -7.40 31.38
N SER A 571 -13.26 -8.23 30.43
CA SER A 571 -14.46 -9.03 30.61
C SER A 571 -14.34 -9.99 31.81
N ASP A 572 -13.20 -10.66 31.96
CA ASP A 572 -12.98 -11.59 33.07
C ASP A 572 -12.92 -10.86 34.42
N CYS A 573 -12.30 -9.66 34.48
CA CYS A 573 -12.30 -8.82 35.67
C CYS A 573 -13.72 -8.39 36.09
N LEU A 574 -14.52 -7.93 35.13
CA LEU A 574 -15.90 -7.48 35.36
C LEU A 574 -16.80 -8.62 35.86
N VAL A 575 -16.77 -9.77 35.19
CA VAL A 575 -17.61 -10.94 35.55
C VAL A 575 -17.24 -11.51 36.92
N ASN A 576 -15.95 -11.58 37.23
CA ASN A 576 -15.47 -12.18 38.48
C ASN A 576 -15.34 -11.16 39.64
N LYS A 577 -15.67 -9.89 39.40
CA LYS A 577 -15.51 -8.78 40.36
C LYS A 577 -14.08 -8.69 40.92
N GLN A 578 -13.11 -8.94 40.05
CA GLN A 578 -11.69 -8.90 40.39
C GLN A 578 -11.12 -7.52 40.07
N PRO A 579 -10.10 -7.06 40.82
CA PRO A 579 -9.37 -5.87 40.45
C PRO A 579 -8.72 -6.05 39.07
N LEU A 580 -8.48 -4.93 38.39
CA LEU A 580 -7.70 -4.96 37.15
C LEU A 580 -6.27 -5.41 37.47
N PRO A 581 -5.66 -6.29 36.65
CA PRO A 581 -4.25 -6.60 36.78
C PRO A 581 -3.39 -5.37 36.48
N GLU A 582 -2.13 -5.38 36.91
CA GLU A 582 -1.23 -4.22 36.81
C GLU A 582 -1.04 -3.73 35.36
N ASP A 583 -1.02 -4.65 34.40
CA ASP A 583 -0.91 -4.35 32.96
C ASP A 583 -2.21 -3.78 32.34
N MET A 584 -3.32 -3.76 33.09
CA MET A 584 -4.62 -3.22 32.69
C MET A 584 -5.03 -1.99 33.51
N LYS A 585 -4.16 -1.41 34.33
CA LYS A 585 -4.51 -0.29 35.22
C LYS A 585 -5.10 0.92 34.49
N ASP A 586 -4.69 1.17 33.25
CA ASP A 586 -5.18 2.29 32.45
C ASP A 586 -6.64 2.11 32.02
N TYR A 587 -7.21 0.89 32.14
CA TYR A 587 -8.64 0.61 31.93
C TYR A 587 -9.52 0.91 33.15
N ALA A 588 -8.97 1.47 34.23
CA ALA A 588 -9.74 1.74 35.46
C ALA A 588 -10.97 2.62 35.20
N LEU A 589 -10.81 3.71 34.42
CA LEU A 589 -11.91 4.61 34.07
C LEU A 589 -13.03 3.86 33.33
N ILE A 590 -12.67 3.10 32.29
CA ILE A 590 -13.59 2.30 31.47
C ILE A 590 -14.34 1.28 32.34
N ARG A 591 -13.62 0.55 33.20
CA ARG A 591 -14.23 -0.43 34.11
C ARG A 591 -15.25 0.23 35.04
N ASP A 592 -14.89 1.37 35.63
CA ASP A 592 -15.73 2.07 36.59
C ASP A 592 -16.98 2.66 35.93
N GLU A 593 -16.87 3.17 34.71
CA GLU A 593 -18.01 3.66 33.92
C GLU A 593 -18.96 2.51 33.55
N ILE A 594 -18.44 1.37 33.10
CA ILE A 594 -19.25 0.16 32.82
C ILE A 594 -20.04 -0.27 34.07
N ILE A 595 -19.38 -0.37 35.24
CA ILE A 595 -20.03 -0.77 36.49
C ILE A 595 -21.07 0.26 36.93
N LYS A 596 -20.77 1.56 36.78
CA LYS A 596 -21.67 2.64 37.16
C LYS A 596 -22.96 2.62 36.33
N GLU A 597 -22.87 2.35 35.04
CA GLU A 597 -24.03 2.35 34.14
C GLU A 597 -24.84 1.06 34.20
N ASN A 598 -24.18 -0.08 34.42
CA ASN A 598 -24.80 -1.40 34.25
C ASN A 598 -24.90 -2.23 35.55
N GLY A 599 -24.26 -1.79 36.64
CA GLY A 599 -24.17 -2.52 37.90
C GLY A 599 -22.95 -3.46 37.98
N GLU A 600 -22.72 -4.03 39.16
CA GLU A 600 -21.59 -4.94 39.43
C GLU A 600 -21.84 -6.40 39.01
N ASP A 601 -23.10 -6.80 38.87
CA ASP A 601 -23.50 -8.16 38.51
C ASP A 601 -23.77 -8.25 37.00
N MET A 602 -22.88 -8.93 36.27
CA MET A 602 -23.03 -9.12 34.82
C MET A 602 -22.56 -10.49 34.37
N SER A 603 -23.23 -11.05 33.35
CA SER A 603 -22.77 -12.27 32.69
C SER A 603 -21.61 -11.98 31.73
N LYS A 604 -20.95 -13.03 31.22
CA LYS A 604 -19.91 -12.88 30.19
C LYS A 604 -20.44 -12.28 28.88
N VAL A 605 -21.70 -12.56 28.56
CA VAL A 605 -22.37 -11.98 27.38
C VAL A 605 -22.59 -10.49 27.59
N ASP A 606 -23.13 -10.11 28.75
CA ASP A 606 -23.41 -8.71 29.09
C ASP A 606 -22.12 -7.89 29.14
N ALA A 607 -21.07 -8.40 29.81
CA ALA A 607 -19.76 -7.75 29.86
C ALA A 607 -19.20 -7.49 28.45
N GLY A 608 -19.30 -8.46 27.54
CA GLY A 608 -18.85 -8.29 26.15
C GLY A 608 -19.63 -7.22 25.38
N ILE A 609 -20.92 -7.04 25.66
CA ILE A 609 -21.74 -5.97 25.08
C ILE A 609 -21.33 -4.62 25.67
N TYR A 610 -21.30 -4.50 27.00
CA TYR A 610 -21.01 -3.25 27.69
C TYR A 610 -19.60 -2.72 27.39
N ILE A 611 -18.61 -3.61 27.25
CA ILE A 611 -17.26 -3.21 26.83
C ILE A 611 -17.29 -2.59 25.43
N LYS A 612 -18.02 -3.16 24.47
CA LYS A 612 -18.11 -2.62 23.10
C LYS A 612 -18.85 -1.29 23.07
N GLU A 613 -19.89 -1.14 23.88
CA GLU A 613 -20.63 0.11 24.02
C GLU A 613 -19.74 1.20 24.61
N GLU A 614 -19.04 0.91 25.71
CA GLU A 614 -18.14 1.86 26.36
C GLU A 614 -16.95 2.21 25.46
N PHE A 615 -16.39 1.24 24.72
CA PHE A 615 -15.34 1.56 23.75
C PHE A 615 -15.85 2.51 22.67
N GLY A 616 -17.10 2.35 22.23
CA GLY A 616 -17.74 3.32 21.34
C GLY A 616 -17.92 4.70 21.97
N SER A 617 -18.36 4.75 23.24
CA SER A 617 -18.45 5.99 24.02
C SER A 617 -17.10 6.70 24.10
N VAL A 618 -16.03 5.99 24.45
CA VAL A 618 -14.66 6.53 24.48
C VAL A 618 -14.25 7.03 23.10
N CYS A 619 -14.47 6.28 22.02
CA CYS A 619 -14.13 6.72 20.66
C CYS A 619 -14.86 8.01 20.27
N GLU A 620 -16.15 8.15 20.60
CA GLU A 620 -16.93 9.37 20.41
C GLU A 620 -16.36 10.55 21.22
N ARG A 621 -16.01 10.32 22.49
CA ARG A 621 -15.37 11.34 23.34
C ARG A 621 -14.01 11.77 22.81
N ILE A 622 -13.21 10.84 22.27
CA ILE A 622 -11.96 11.16 21.57
C ILE A 622 -12.23 12.07 20.39
N LEU A 623 -13.23 11.77 19.53
CA LEU A 623 -13.60 12.64 18.41
C LEU A 623 -14.00 14.06 18.86
N GLY A 624 -14.70 14.17 20.00
CA GLY A 624 -15.03 15.46 20.62
C GLY A 624 -13.81 16.25 21.13
N ASN A 625 -12.73 15.57 21.53
CA ASN A 625 -11.47 16.22 21.90
C ASN A 625 -10.76 16.82 20.69
N ILE A 626 -10.78 16.13 19.55
CA ILE A 626 -10.13 16.56 18.29
C ILE A 626 -10.89 17.71 17.61
N ALA A 627 -12.19 17.84 17.85
CA ALA A 627 -13.00 18.93 17.31
C ALA A 627 -12.48 20.30 17.77
N VAL A 628 -12.10 21.14 16.80
CA VAL A 628 -11.55 22.49 17.05
C VAL A 628 -12.61 23.49 17.49
N PHE A 629 -13.82 23.35 16.97
CA PHE A 629 -15.03 24.01 17.45
C PHE A 629 -15.94 22.99 18.12
N LYS A 630 -16.54 23.37 19.25
CA LYS A 630 -17.38 22.48 20.06
C LYS A 630 -18.82 22.45 19.59
N THR A 631 -19.25 23.41 18.78
CA THR A 631 -20.58 23.39 18.17
C THR A 631 -20.56 23.68 16.66
N PRO A 632 -21.58 23.23 15.93
CA PRO A 632 -21.79 23.61 14.53
C PRO A 632 -21.93 25.12 14.32
N GLU A 633 -22.55 25.82 15.28
CA GLU A 633 -22.73 27.27 15.25
C GLU A 633 -21.37 27.99 15.28
N GLU A 634 -20.44 27.55 16.13
CA GLU A 634 -19.07 28.10 16.17
C GLU A 634 -18.32 27.91 14.84
N THR A 635 -18.53 26.77 14.16
CA THR A 635 -17.96 26.52 12.83
C THR A 635 -18.58 27.45 11.77
N ALA A 636 -19.89 27.70 11.86
CA ALA A 636 -20.57 28.64 10.97
C ALA A 636 -20.13 30.09 11.20
N GLU A 637 -19.97 30.51 12.46
CA GLU A 637 -19.42 31.82 12.84
C GLU A 637 -18.01 32.02 12.24
N PHE A 638 -17.14 31.01 12.33
CA PHE A 638 -15.84 31.02 11.67
C PHE A 638 -15.98 31.26 10.16
N LEU A 639 -16.84 30.51 9.47
CA LEU A 639 -17.04 30.67 8.03
C LEU A 639 -17.55 32.07 7.67
N ILE A 640 -18.53 32.58 8.39
CA ILE A 640 -19.08 33.94 8.18
C ILE A 640 -18.00 35.00 8.42
N SER A 641 -17.12 34.80 9.41
CA SER A 641 -16.00 35.71 9.70
C SER A 641 -15.01 35.86 8.55
N LEU A 642 -14.95 34.90 7.63
CA LEU A 642 -14.13 34.99 6.41
C LEU A 642 -14.67 36.01 5.39
N GLY A 643 -15.91 36.48 5.55
CA GLY A 643 -16.54 37.52 4.71
C GLY A 643 -17.12 37.02 3.38
N ASN A 644 -16.84 35.78 2.97
CA ASN A 644 -17.34 35.18 1.74
C ASN A 644 -18.56 34.26 1.96
N PHE A 645 -19.00 34.09 3.20
CA PHE A 645 -20.12 33.22 3.58
C PHE A 645 -21.19 34.03 4.31
N ALA A 646 -22.46 33.65 4.12
CA ALA A 646 -23.59 34.26 4.78
C ALA A 646 -24.64 33.22 5.16
N ASP A 647 -25.49 33.54 6.14
CA ASP A 647 -26.62 32.70 6.50
C ASP A 647 -27.51 32.43 5.29
N LYS A 648 -28.00 31.19 5.18
CA LYS A 648 -28.98 30.84 4.15
C LYS A 648 -30.35 31.34 4.59
N THR A 649 -30.76 32.48 4.01
CA THR A 649 -32.09 33.09 4.20
C THR A 649 -33.23 32.19 3.75
#